data_AF-A0A0R3T596-F1
#
_entry.id   AF-A0A0R3T596-F1
#
_cell.length_a   1.000
_cell.length_b   1.000
_cell.length_c   1.000
_cell.angle_alpha   90.00
_cell.angle_beta   90.00
_cell.angle_gamma   90.00
#
_symmetry.space_group_name_H-M   'P 1'
#
loop_
_entity.id
_entity.type
_entity.pdbx_description
1 polymer ?
#
loop_
_entity_poly.entity_id
_entity_poly.type
_entity_poly.pdbx_seq_one_letter_code
_entity_poly.pdbx_strand_id
1 'polypeptide(L)'
;MFKRNRGGFSKFGNRKNDKKPNYFQSENEAPLDVESALSESNQNRYNRAKANDVMDRRYGFEQFTGPGERFGWLINMHPTDILDENKNLVSAVDFYFIQSDGGRFKVSRPYLPYFFISVNGDRDVESEVTTFLTREFSGRIVKIEVVEKEDLDMPNHLIGLKARYLKLSFNSVDELVRVRREIASRVKRNKEIQSDKSTYTDMLGEHFQDVSDPAATSTLPKSRTVKDAYDYLTDLREYDVPYLMRVSIDLGIFAAHWYTVKCRPGQLPEFQRSEETVAWPEPVVLAYDIETTKLPLKFPDSSIDQIMMISYMIDGAGFLICNQEIIAEDIEDFEFTPRPEFPGHFQVFNVANEEAVIRHFFDHILQVKPTVMVTYNGDYFDWPFVEARAAVYNISMAEEIGFSRMKGGPSPGRDGNSGDYLSRSAIHMDCFRWVKRDSYLPVGAHGLKAVAKAKLNYNPIEMDPEVMCLMAREDPRTLANYSVSDAVATYYLYMKYVHPFVFALCTILPLNPDDVLRKGSGTLCEALLMVRAYEANVVFPHKKTSDTLNDGIFSESGLRYSFTDDNKLIDSETYVGGHVEALEAGVFRADIPVRFRLVPAACKRLRDDVRRCLTETISLELNAKDSSLVESLVDSKSFDEVCSQVEATLEDLSEMPSRVECPLIVHLDVGAMYPNIILTNRLQPSAVTADADKHCSGCHFYKPGANCQRFMTWQWRGELWTASRAEVYRVQAQLQQEKFPLKGEPFPVPFHKLPKEEQIAVEKKRLGDFCRRAYKRIHITRTEERTAMVCQRENSFYVDTVRAFRDRRYKFKGLTKVWKRKLDEAVSAAKAGTGDPADVKQASSLLVLYDSLQLAHKCILNSFYGYVMRRGARWHSMEMAGVVCHTGANIITRARELIEQVCESFVLSLY
;
A
#
# COMPACT_ATOMS: atom_id res chain seq x y z
N MET A 1 28.11 -45.95 38.70
CA MET A 1 28.57 -46.54 39.98
C MET A 1 28.06 -45.67 41.12
N PHE A 2 27.24 -46.27 42.02
CA PHE A 2 26.95 -45.96 43.44
C PHE A 2 26.79 -44.49 43.91
N LYS A 3 25.81 -44.05 44.73
CA LYS A 3 24.72 -44.62 45.58
C LYS A 3 23.92 -43.38 46.10
N ARG A 4 22.59 -43.26 45.98
CA ARG A 4 21.46 -43.71 46.85
C ARG A 4 21.36 -43.09 48.28
N ASN A 5 20.30 -42.30 48.55
CA ASN A 5 19.19 -42.55 49.51
C ASN A 5 18.28 -41.30 49.71
N ARG A 6 16.95 -41.37 49.47
CA ARG A 6 15.80 -41.62 50.41
C ARG A 6 15.64 -40.50 51.47
N GLY A 7 14.49 -39.88 51.76
CA GLY A 7 13.06 -40.05 51.43
C GLY A 7 12.22 -39.40 52.58
N GLY A 8 10.96 -39.02 52.38
CA GLY A 8 10.06 -38.68 53.50
C GLY A 8 8.83 -37.80 53.18
N PHE A 9 7.63 -38.37 53.33
CA PHE A 9 6.29 -37.77 53.22
C PHE A 9 5.74 -37.34 54.61
N SER A 10 4.92 -36.28 54.68
CA SER A 10 3.65 -36.12 55.46
C SER A 10 3.21 -34.64 55.37
N LYS A 11 1.99 -34.18 55.02
CA LYS A 11 0.57 -34.44 55.34
C LYS A 11 0.06 -33.79 56.65
N PHE A 12 -1.01 -32.99 56.48
CA PHE A 12 -2.04 -32.48 57.43
C PHE A 12 -1.94 -31.09 58.06
N GLY A 13 -3.05 -30.35 57.96
CA GLY A 13 -3.39 -29.22 58.82
C GLY A 13 -4.45 -28.26 58.24
N ASN A 14 -5.73 -28.56 58.47
CA ASN A 14 -6.92 -27.78 58.06
C ASN A 14 -7.68 -27.30 59.32
N ARG A 15 -8.47 -26.20 59.23
CA ARG A 15 -9.53 -25.63 60.14
C ARG A 15 -9.31 -24.13 60.43
N LYS A 16 -10.29 -23.21 60.53
CA LYS A 16 -11.77 -23.19 60.60
C LYS A 16 -12.26 -21.72 60.41
N ASN A 17 -13.29 -21.46 59.60
CA ASN A 17 -14.67 -20.97 59.93
C ASN A 17 -14.84 -19.73 60.85
N ASP A 18 -15.58 -18.70 60.39
CA ASP A 18 -16.99 -18.48 60.79
C ASP A 18 -17.74 -17.29 60.10
N LYS A 19 -18.97 -17.59 59.67
CA LYS A 19 -20.28 -16.87 59.67
C LYS A 19 -20.49 -15.41 59.16
N LYS A 20 -21.54 -15.30 58.31
CA LYS A 20 -22.37 -14.10 57.96
C LYS A 20 -23.42 -13.77 59.05
N PRO A 21 -24.04 -12.57 59.04
CA PRO A 21 -25.40 -12.43 58.48
C PRO A 21 -25.70 -11.12 57.68
N ASN A 22 -26.81 -11.12 56.93
CA ASN A 22 -27.39 -10.06 56.08
C ASN A 22 -28.14 -8.95 56.85
N TYR A 23 -28.26 -7.74 56.27
CA TYR A 23 -29.52 -6.96 56.17
C TYR A 23 -29.48 -5.91 55.02
N PHE A 24 -30.65 -5.55 54.50
CA PHE A 24 -30.95 -4.84 53.23
C PHE A 24 -31.02 -3.28 53.31
N GLN A 25 -30.70 -2.64 52.16
CA GLN A 25 -31.19 -1.36 51.54
C GLN A 25 -31.00 0.03 52.20
N SER A 26 -30.37 0.98 51.46
CA SER A 26 -31.06 2.10 50.74
C SER A 26 -30.12 2.87 49.78
N GLU A 27 -30.72 3.58 48.84
CA GLU A 27 -30.18 4.27 47.66
C GLU A 27 -29.45 5.59 47.92
N ASN A 28 -28.68 6.02 46.89
CA ASN A 28 -28.21 7.37 46.56
C ASN A 28 -27.12 8.02 47.43
N GLU A 29 -25.92 8.20 46.83
CA GLU A 29 -25.07 9.42 46.77
C GLU A 29 -23.55 9.11 46.74
N ALA A 30 -22.98 9.07 45.52
CA ALA A 30 -21.57 9.32 45.10
C ALA A 30 -20.38 8.55 45.77
N PRO A 31 -19.17 8.53 45.17
CA PRO A 31 -18.71 8.62 43.77
C PRO A 31 -18.10 7.29 43.25
N LEU A 32 -17.85 7.22 41.93
CA LEU A 32 -17.22 6.09 41.22
C LEU A 32 -15.97 5.53 41.93
N ASP A 33 -16.05 4.25 42.29
CA ASP A 33 -14.93 3.41 42.73
C ASP A 33 -14.03 3.08 41.53
N VAL A 34 -12.76 3.46 41.66
CA VAL A 34 -11.68 3.32 40.67
C VAL A 34 -11.34 1.83 40.41
N GLU A 35 -11.86 0.90 41.21
CA GLU A 35 -11.66 -0.55 41.01
C GLU A 35 -12.63 -1.21 40.01
N SER A 36 -13.65 -0.49 39.50
CA SER A 36 -14.65 -1.05 38.57
C SER A 36 -14.34 -0.83 37.07
N ALA A 37 -13.13 -0.43 36.69
CA ALA A 37 -12.69 -0.37 35.29
C ALA A 37 -11.98 -1.68 34.89
N LEU A 38 -12.77 -2.71 34.58
CA LEU A 38 -12.34 -4.06 34.21
C LEU A 38 -11.28 -4.11 33.08
N SER A 39 -9.99 -4.16 33.47
CA SER A 39 -8.79 -4.75 32.81
C SER A 39 -7.55 -3.84 32.98
N GLU A 40 -6.44 -4.40 33.46
CA GLU A 40 -5.09 -3.78 33.50
C GLU A 40 -4.67 -3.17 32.15
N SER A 41 -5.22 -3.68 31.04
CA SER A 41 -5.02 -3.18 29.68
C SER A 41 -5.57 -1.77 29.43
N ASN A 42 -6.72 -1.40 30.01
CA ASN A 42 -7.33 -0.08 29.79
C ASN A 42 -6.54 1.01 30.52
N GLN A 43 -6.08 0.74 31.73
CA GLN A 43 -5.22 1.65 32.48
C GLN A 43 -3.91 1.89 31.73
N ASN A 44 -3.29 0.83 31.20
CA ASN A 44 -2.05 0.94 30.41
C ASN A 44 -2.24 1.76 29.12
N ARG A 45 -3.36 1.57 28.42
CA ARG A 45 -3.71 2.36 27.23
C ARG A 45 -3.86 3.85 27.56
N TYR A 46 -4.59 4.17 28.63
CA TYR A 46 -4.79 5.55 29.07
C TYR A 46 -3.48 6.20 29.56
N ASN A 47 -2.67 5.47 30.32
CA ASN A 47 -1.35 5.95 30.76
C ASN A 47 -0.44 6.23 29.56
N ARG A 48 -0.47 5.36 28.54
CA ARG A 48 0.26 5.59 27.29
C ARG A 48 -0.25 6.83 26.55
N ALA A 49 -1.56 7.04 26.46
CA ALA A 49 -2.12 8.25 25.84
C ALA A 49 -1.65 9.52 26.58
N LYS A 50 -1.63 9.51 27.92
CA LYS A 50 -1.08 10.61 28.73
C LYS A 50 0.42 10.83 28.50
N ALA A 51 1.21 9.76 28.45
CA ALA A 51 2.64 9.87 28.18
C ALA A 51 2.90 10.48 26.79
N ASN A 52 2.11 10.07 25.79
CA ASN A 52 2.15 10.66 24.46
C ASN A 52 1.80 12.15 24.49
N ASP A 53 0.77 12.57 25.23
CA ASP A 53 0.41 13.98 25.38
C ASP A 53 1.56 14.82 25.96
N VAL A 54 2.29 14.28 26.95
CA VAL A 54 3.45 14.95 27.53
C VAL A 54 4.55 15.12 26.49
N MET A 55 4.83 14.08 25.70
CA MET A 55 5.83 14.14 24.63
C MET A 55 5.42 15.12 23.52
N ASP A 56 4.15 15.09 23.09
CA ASP A 56 3.62 15.98 22.06
C ASP A 56 3.79 17.46 22.46
N ARG A 57 3.57 17.80 23.74
CA ARG A 57 3.81 19.16 24.26
C ARG A 57 5.29 19.56 24.22
N ARG A 58 6.23 18.64 24.44
CA ARG A 58 7.67 18.94 24.29
C ARG A 58 7.99 19.40 22.87
N TYR A 59 7.32 18.83 21.87
CA TYR A 59 7.39 19.24 20.45
C TYR A 59 6.48 20.43 20.08
N GLY A 60 5.78 21.03 21.06
CA GLY A 60 4.94 22.21 20.89
C GLY A 60 3.49 21.91 20.45
N PHE A 61 3.07 20.65 20.39
CA PHE A 61 1.70 20.29 20.03
C PHE A 61 0.76 20.35 21.25
N GLU A 62 0.25 21.55 21.51
CA GLU A 62 -0.75 21.76 22.57
C GLU A 62 -2.15 21.29 22.14
N GLN A 63 -2.86 20.63 23.06
CA GLN A 63 -4.23 20.18 22.83
C GLN A 63 -5.16 21.39 22.71
N PHE A 64 -5.87 21.51 21.59
CA PHE A 64 -6.90 22.52 21.41
C PHE A 64 -8.28 21.98 21.80
N THR A 65 -8.78 22.41 22.97
CA THR A 65 -10.06 21.97 23.54
C THR A 65 -11.22 22.99 23.37
N GLY A 66 -10.94 24.20 22.88
CA GLY A 66 -11.93 25.26 22.64
C GLY A 66 -12.29 26.10 23.88
N PRO A 67 -13.31 27.00 23.75
CA PRO A 67 -14.07 27.29 22.54
C PRO A 67 -13.28 28.14 21.53
N GLY A 68 -13.51 27.94 20.24
CA GLY A 68 -12.95 28.79 19.18
C GLY A 68 -12.69 28.04 17.87
N GLU A 69 -12.00 28.71 16.96
CA GLU A 69 -11.53 28.12 15.71
C GLU A 69 -10.02 28.31 15.56
N ARG A 70 -9.36 27.31 14.98
CA ARG A 70 -7.96 27.39 14.57
C ARG A 70 -7.80 26.92 13.14
N PHE A 71 -7.07 27.68 12.35
CA PHE A 71 -6.70 27.33 10.99
C PHE A 71 -5.30 26.74 10.98
N GLY A 72 -5.13 25.54 10.41
CA GLY A 72 -3.85 24.87 10.37
C GLY A 72 -3.76 23.81 9.27
N TRP A 73 -2.54 23.52 8.86
CA TRP A 73 -2.20 22.46 7.93
C TRP A 73 -1.97 21.15 8.68
N LEU A 74 -2.72 20.11 8.31
CA LEU A 74 -2.65 18.81 8.96
C LEU A 74 -1.38 18.07 8.54
N ILE A 75 -0.36 18.05 9.41
CA ILE A 75 0.92 17.41 9.12
C ILE A 75 0.92 15.92 9.45
N ASN A 76 0.31 15.51 10.57
CA ASN A 76 0.35 14.12 11.03
C ASN A 76 -0.98 13.70 11.68
N MET A 77 -1.19 12.39 11.81
CA MET A 77 -2.36 11.82 12.47
C MET A 77 -2.05 10.45 13.07
N HIS A 78 -2.54 10.18 14.29
CA HIS A 78 -2.28 8.92 15.00
C HIS A 78 -3.47 8.45 15.83
N PRO A 79 -3.78 7.14 15.86
CA PRO A 79 -4.72 6.58 16.83
C PRO A 79 -4.34 6.88 18.28
N THR A 80 -5.32 7.12 19.12
CA THR A 80 -5.18 7.34 20.56
C THR A 80 -6.42 6.83 21.30
N ASP A 81 -6.39 6.88 22.62
CA ASP A 81 -7.55 6.63 23.47
C ASP A 81 -7.74 7.84 24.41
N ILE A 82 -8.98 8.32 24.53
CA ILE A 82 -9.35 9.45 25.39
C ILE A 82 -10.53 9.08 26.30
N LEU A 83 -10.77 9.87 27.33
CA LEU A 83 -11.97 9.72 28.16
C LEU A 83 -13.10 10.57 27.57
N ASP A 84 -14.29 9.96 27.42
CA ASP A 84 -15.51 10.69 27.09
C ASP A 84 -16.08 11.44 28.31
N GLU A 85 -17.20 12.15 28.13
CA GLU A 85 -17.90 12.87 29.21
C GLU A 85 -18.34 11.96 30.37
N ASN A 86 -18.60 10.69 30.07
CA ASN A 86 -18.99 9.66 31.04
C ASN A 86 -17.78 8.94 31.66
N LYS A 87 -16.56 9.41 31.38
CA LYS A 87 -15.28 8.80 31.81
C LYS A 87 -15.03 7.39 31.27
N ASN A 88 -15.67 7.02 30.16
CA ASN A 88 -15.36 5.80 29.44
C ASN A 88 -14.15 6.03 28.53
N LEU A 89 -13.28 5.03 28.46
CA LEU A 89 -12.15 5.06 27.52
C LEU A 89 -12.65 4.78 26.10
N VAL A 90 -12.59 5.78 25.24
CA VAL A 90 -13.01 5.73 23.84
C VAL A 90 -11.83 5.89 22.90
N SER A 91 -11.84 5.17 21.78
CA SER A 91 -10.82 5.34 20.75
C SER A 91 -11.04 6.64 19.98
N ALA A 92 -9.94 7.31 19.65
CA ALA A 92 -9.91 8.58 18.95
C ALA A 92 -8.69 8.66 18.02
N VAL A 93 -8.64 9.70 17.19
CA VAL A 93 -7.46 10.04 16.39
C VAL A 93 -6.98 11.43 16.81
N ASP A 94 -5.69 11.54 17.12
CA ASP A 94 -5.01 12.83 17.27
C ASP A 94 -4.61 13.34 15.90
N PHE A 95 -4.96 14.59 15.60
CA PHE A 95 -4.61 15.31 14.39
C PHE A 95 -3.66 16.45 14.76
N TYR A 96 -2.49 16.50 14.11
CA TYR A 96 -1.40 17.43 14.43
C TYR A 96 -1.32 18.51 13.35
N PHE A 97 -1.33 19.78 13.77
CA PHE A 97 -1.44 20.92 12.87
C PHE A 97 -0.28 21.89 13.00
N ILE A 98 0.11 22.47 11.87
CA ILE A 98 1.02 23.62 11.77
C ILE A 98 0.22 24.83 11.26
N GLN A 99 0.32 25.95 11.96
CA GLN A 99 -0.28 27.22 11.58
C GLN A 99 0.66 28.03 10.70
N SER A 100 0.13 29.03 9.99
CA SER A 100 0.93 29.88 9.09
C SER A 100 1.98 30.73 9.80
N ASP A 101 1.83 30.97 11.10
CA ASP A 101 2.78 31.68 11.97
C ASP A 101 3.82 30.74 12.61
N GLY A 102 3.85 29.46 12.22
CA GLY A 102 4.70 28.43 12.82
C GLY A 102 4.15 27.84 14.13
N GLY A 103 3.04 28.36 14.64
CA GLY A 103 2.32 27.81 15.78
C GLY A 103 1.88 26.37 15.54
N ARG A 104 1.82 25.57 16.60
CA ARG A 104 1.46 24.15 16.52
C ARG A 104 0.36 23.84 17.50
N PHE A 105 -0.54 22.96 17.08
CA PHE A 105 -1.59 22.47 17.97
C PHE A 105 -2.03 21.08 17.53
N LYS A 106 -2.67 20.36 18.44
CA LYS A 106 -3.31 19.09 18.12
C LYS A 106 -4.76 19.06 18.57
N VAL A 107 -5.56 18.21 17.92
CA VAL A 107 -6.97 17.99 18.24
C VAL A 107 -7.26 16.50 18.20
N SER A 108 -7.91 15.99 19.24
CA SER A 108 -8.36 14.60 19.30
C SER A 108 -9.82 14.50 18.87
N ARG A 109 -10.12 13.63 17.91
CA ARG A 109 -11.49 13.34 17.47
C ARG A 109 -11.88 11.92 17.85
N PRO A 110 -12.76 11.72 18.85
CA PRO A 110 -13.32 10.40 19.11
C PRO A 110 -14.25 9.98 17.97
N TYR A 111 -14.21 8.69 17.65
CA TYR A 111 -15.02 8.07 16.61
C TYR A 111 -15.22 6.59 16.93
N LEU A 112 -16.45 6.08 16.90
CA LEU A 112 -16.74 4.71 17.29
C LEU A 112 -16.22 3.72 16.22
N PRO A 113 -15.24 2.85 16.52
CA PRO A 113 -14.89 1.74 15.64
C PRO A 113 -16.09 0.84 15.38
N TYR A 114 -16.19 0.28 14.16
CA TYR A 114 -17.28 -0.62 13.79
C TYR A 114 -16.87 -1.68 12.75
N PHE A 115 -17.70 -2.71 12.63
CA PHE A 115 -17.74 -3.63 11.49
C PHE A 115 -19.19 -4.05 11.18
N PHE A 116 -19.39 -4.76 10.06
CA PHE A 116 -20.70 -5.19 9.62
C PHE A 116 -20.91 -6.69 9.77
N ILE A 117 -22.15 -7.10 10.05
CA ILE A 117 -22.59 -8.50 10.08
C ILE A 117 -23.72 -8.70 9.07
N SER A 118 -23.63 -9.75 8.27
CA SER A 118 -24.73 -10.24 7.43
C SER A 118 -25.58 -11.24 8.21
N VAL A 119 -26.89 -11.13 8.09
CA VAL A 119 -27.88 -11.99 8.75
C VAL A 119 -28.73 -12.66 7.68
N ASN A 120 -28.83 -13.98 7.73
CA ASN A 120 -29.67 -14.75 6.82
C ASN A 120 -31.08 -14.89 7.40
N GLY A 121 -31.96 -13.95 7.08
CA GLY A 121 -33.34 -13.97 7.54
C GLY A 121 -34.14 -12.78 7.01
N ASP A 122 -35.42 -12.75 7.37
CA ASP A 122 -36.27 -11.59 7.16
C ASP A 122 -36.04 -10.53 8.26
N ARG A 123 -36.82 -9.45 8.20
CA ARG A 123 -36.73 -8.33 9.16
C ARG A 123 -37.02 -8.76 10.60
N ASP A 124 -37.83 -9.78 10.79
CA ASP A 124 -38.19 -10.27 12.12
C ASP A 124 -36.98 -11.00 12.74
N VAL A 125 -36.30 -11.84 11.95
CA VAL A 125 -35.04 -12.48 12.36
C VAL A 125 -33.95 -11.46 12.62
N GLU A 126 -33.81 -10.43 11.78
CA GLU A 126 -32.83 -9.35 12.02
C GLU A 126 -33.08 -8.64 13.36
N SER A 127 -34.36 -8.39 13.71
CA SER A 127 -34.74 -7.77 14.98
C SER A 127 -34.44 -8.69 16.18
N GLU A 128 -34.71 -10.00 16.03
CA GLU A 128 -34.37 -11.02 17.02
C GLU A 128 -32.85 -11.08 17.26
N VAL A 129 -32.06 -11.17 16.19
CA VAL A 129 -30.58 -11.18 16.24
C VAL A 129 -30.05 -9.88 16.84
N THR A 130 -30.63 -8.73 16.50
CA THR A 130 -30.25 -7.43 17.06
C THR A 130 -30.49 -7.39 18.57
N THR A 131 -31.65 -7.85 19.02
CA THR A 131 -32.01 -7.92 20.45
C THR A 131 -31.07 -8.88 21.19
N PHE A 132 -30.79 -10.03 20.58
CA PHE A 132 -29.86 -11.02 21.09
C PHE A 132 -28.44 -10.46 21.26
N LEU A 133 -27.86 -9.89 20.21
CA LEU A 133 -26.49 -9.34 20.25
C LEU A 133 -26.37 -8.18 21.25
N THR A 134 -27.41 -7.36 21.37
CA THR A 134 -27.47 -6.27 22.36
C THR A 134 -27.43 -6.80 23.79
N ARG A 135 -28.14 -7.90 24.07
CA ARG A 135 -28.16 -8.54 25.38
C ARG A 135 -26.85 -9.28 25.67
N GLU A 136 -26.36 -10.06 24.72
CA GLU A 136 -25.18 -10.91 24.86
C GLU A 136 -23.90 -10.08 25.08
N PHE A 137 -23.75 -8.99 24.32
CA PHE A 137 -22.61 -8.10 24.40
C PHE A 137 -22.94 -6.79 25.12
N SER A 138 -23.85 -6.85 26.09
CA SER A 138 -24.24 -5.69 26.92
C SER A 138 -23.01 -5.06 27.57
N GLY A 139 -22.88 -3.74 27.46
CA GLY A 139 -21.72 -2.98 27.94
C GLY A 139 -20.49 -3.01 27.03
N ARG A 140 -20.46 -3.84 25.96
CA ARG A 140 -19.37 -3.85 24.96
C ARG A 140 -19.78 -3.22 23.63
N ILE A 141 -20.98 -3.55 23.15
CA ILE A 141 -21.56 -2.92 21.96
C ILE A 141 -22.27 -1.64 22.40
N VAL A 142 -21.92 -0.53 21.76
CA VAL A 142 -22.53 0.78 22.02
C VAL A 142 -23.83 0.92 21.24
N LYS A 143 -23.81 0.50 19.98
CA LYS A 143 -24.93 0.71 19.05
C LYS A 143 -24.93 -0.36 17.97
N ILE A 144 -26.13 -0.84 17.63
CA ILE A 144 -26.38 -1.69 16.46
C ILE A 144 -27.32 -0.92 15.54
N GLU A 145 -26.93 -0.76 14.28
CA GLU A 145 -27.73 -0.08 13.25
C GLU A 145 -27.88 -0.94 12.02
N VAL A 146 -29.07 -0.95 11.43
CA VAL A 146 -29.25 -1.56 10.11
C VAL A 146 -28.79 -0.57 9.04
N VAL A 147 -27.90 -1.00 8.17
CA VAL A 147 -27.39 -0.19 7.05
C VAL A 147 -27.56 -0.94 5.73
N GLU A 148 -27.77 -0.18 4.65
CA GLU A 148 -27.86 -0.70 3.29
C GLU A 148 -26.61 -0.33 2.48
N LYS A 149 -26.01 -1.33 1.83
CA LYS A 149 -24.80 -1.20 1.03
C LYS A 149 -24.98 -1.83 -0.35
N GLU A 150 -24.31 -1.25 -1.33
CA GLU A 150 -24.15 -1.87 -2.65
C GLU A 150 -23.16 -3.04 -2.50
N ASP A 151 -23.64 -4.27 -2.70
CA ASP A 151 -22.81 -5.47 -2.67
C ASP A 151 -22.73 -6.05 -4.07
N LEU A 152 -21.56 -5.93 -4.69
CA LEU A 152 -21.39 -6.29 -6.09
C LEU A 152 -21.43 -7.81 -6.32
N ASP A 153 -21.26 -8.60 -5.26
CA ASP A 153 -21.42 -10.06 -5.29
C ASP A 153 -22.90 -10.48 -5.13
N MET A 154 -23.80 -9.55 -4.78
CA MET A 154 -25.23 -9.83 -4.62
C MET A 154 -25.89 -9.99 -6.01
N PRO A 155 -26.64 -11.07 -6.25
CA PRO A 155 -27.39 -11.24 -7.49
C PRO A 155 -28.36 -10.09 -7.71
N ASN A 156 -28.41 -9.57 -8.94
CA ASN A 156 -29.31 -8.48 -9.34
C ASN A 156 -29.13 -7.15 -8.56
N HIS A 157 -27.98 -6.88 -7.96
CA HIS A 157 -27.72 -5.55 -7.37
C HIS A 157 -27.90 -4.40 -8.38
N LEU A 158 -27.67 -4.65 -9.68
CA LEU A 158 -27.81 -3.66 -10.77
C LEU A 158 -29.24 -3.09 -10.99
N ILE A 159 -30.29 -3.69 -10.41
CA ILE A 159 -31.65 -3.11 -10.44
C ILE A 159 -31.92 -2.21 -9.21
N GLY A 160 -30.91 -1.96 -8.37
CA GLY A 160 -30.99 -1.14 -7.15
C GLY A 160 -31.24 -1.95 -5.87
N LEU A 161 -31.07 -3.27 -5.92
CA LEU A 161 -31.12 -4.11 -4.72
C LEU A 161 -29.87 -3.88 -3.88
N LYS A 162 -30.06 -3.60 -2.59
CA LYS A 162 -28.98 -3.37 -1.63
C LYS A 162 -28.91 -4.50 -0.61
N ALA A 163 -27.71 -4.86 -0.21
CA ALA A 163 -27.49 -5.78 0.89
C ALA A 163 -27.70 -5.05 2.22
N ARG A 164 -28.39 -5.70 3.14
CA ARG A 164 -28.66 -5.19 4.49
C ARG A 164 -27.68 -5.80 5.48
N TYR A 165 -27.11 -4.95 6.32
CA TYR A 165 -26.08 -5.32 7.29
C TYR A 165 -26.40 -4.73 8.66
N LEU A 166 -26.03 -5.46 9.72
CA LEU A 166 -25.98 -4.92 11.08
C LEU A 166 -24.61 -4.28 11.32
N LYS A 167 -24.57 -2.96 11.51
CA LYS A 167 -23.38 -2.18 11.89
C LYS A 167 -23.24 -2.20 13.41
N LEU A 168 -22.22 -2.88 13.91
CA LEU A 168 -21.90 -2.94 15.34
C LEU A 168 -20.84 -1.89 15.66
N SER A 169 -21.16 -0.96 16.55
CA SER A 169 -20.26 0.13 16.97
C SER A 169 -19.76 -0.08 18.40
N PHE A 170 -18.50 0.24 18.65
CA PHE A 170 -17.79 -0.03 19.91
C PHE A 170 -17.15 1.24 20.46
N ASN A 171 -16.97 1.33 21.78
CA ASN A 171 -16.24 2.45 22.41
C ASN A 171 -14.76 2.44 22.03
N SER A 172 -14.15 1.25 21.91
CA SER A 172 -12.73 1.12 21.59
C SER A 172 -12.41 0.00 20.61
N VAL A 173 -11.24 0.11 19.97
CA VAL A 173 -10.74 -0.91 19.03
C VAL A 173 -10.51 -2.26 19.72
N ASP A 174 -10.11 -2.24 21.00
CA ASP A 174 -9.90 -3.47 21.78
C ASP A 174 -11.20 -4.26 21.96
N GLU A 175 -12.30 -3.57 22.30
CA GLU A 175 -13.63 -4.20 22.40
C GLU A 175 -14.13 -4.73 21.06
N LEU A 176 -13.91 -3.97 19.98
CA LEU A 176 -14.20 -4.45 18.62
C LEU A 176 -13.48 -5.77 18.34
N VAL A 177 -12.18 -5.85 18.64
CA VAL A 177 -11.36 -7.05 18.37
C VAL A 177 -11.81 -8.25 19.20
N ARG A 178 -12.21 -8.04 20.47
CA ARG A 178 -12.74 -9.10 21.34
C ARG A 178 -14.03 -9.68 20.79
N VAL A 179 -15.02 -8.83 20.51
CA VAL A 179 -16.34 -9.26 19.98
C VAL A 179 -16.19 -9.89 18.59
N ARG A 180 -15.37 -9.30 17.71
CA ARG A 180 -15.07 -9.85 16.39
C ARG A 180 -14.54 -11.28 16.47
N ARG A 181 -13.61 -11.58 17.39
CA ARG A 181 -13.00 -12.92 17.52
C ARG A 181 -14.05 -13.98 17.82
N GLU A 182 -14.98 -13.67 18.70
CA GLU A 182 -16.06 -14.58 19.09
C GLU A 182 -17.05 -14.81 17.95
N ILE A 183 -17.52 -13.72 17.33
CA ILE A 183 -18.47 -13.80 16.20
C ILE A 183 -17.84 -14.50 14.99
N ALA A 184 -16.57 -14.23 14.68
CA ALA A 184 -15.87 -14.83 13.54
C ALA A 184 -15.78 -16.36 13.65
N SER A 185 -15.58 -16.88 14.87
CA SER A 185 -15.58 -18.33 15.10
C SER A 185 -16.94 -18.96 14.80
N ARG A 186 -18.05 -18.28 15.14
CA ARG A 186 -19.41 -18.76 14.88
C ARG A 186 -19.76 -18.67 13.40
N VAL A 187 -19.49 -17.53 12.76
CA VAL A 187 -19.69 -17.32 11.32
C VAL A 187 -18.94 -18.37 10.50
N LYS A 188 -17.68 -18.67 10.85
CA LYS A 188 -16.88 -19.70 10.18
C LYS A 188 -17.56 -21.07 10.28
N ARG A 189 -17.99 -21.48 11.48
CA ARG A 189 -18.71 -22.73 11.70
C ARG A 189 -20.02 -22.79 10.91
N ASN A 190 -20.77 -21.70 10.83
CA ASN A 190 -22.02 -21.63 10.09
C ASN A 190 -21.79 -21.80 8.59
N LYS A 191 -20.73 -21.19 8.03
CA LYS A 191 -20.34 -21.37 6.64
C LYS A 191 -19.97 -22.82 6.33
N GLU A 192 -19.20 -23.48 7.20
CA GLU A 192 -18.83 -24.90 7.08
C GLU A 192 -20.09 -25.80 7.07
N ILE A 193 -21.04 -25.57 7.97
CA ILE A 193 -22.29 -26.35 8.01
C ILE A 193 -23.16 -26.10 6.76
N GLN A 194 -23.18 -24.88 6.24
CA GLN A 194 -23.93 -24.55 5.02
C GLN A 194 -23.32 -25.24 3.79
N SER A 195 -21.98 -25.28 3.66
CA SER A 195 -21.32 -26.00 2.57
C SER A 195 -21.55 -27.52 2.64
N ASP A 196 -21.60 -28.10 3.84
CA ASP A 196 -21.83 -29.54 3.98
C ASP A 196 -23.27 -29.94 3.60
N LYS A 197 -24.25 -29.08 3.95
CA LYS A 197 -25.65 -29.30 3.61
C LYS A 197 -25.93 -29.23 2.10
N SER A 198 -25.34 -28.26 1.39
CA SER A 198 -25.49 -28.20 -0.07
C SER A 198 -24.92 -29.45 -0.74
N THR A 199 -23.78 -29.94 -0.25
CA THR A 199 -23.10 -31.14 -0.79
C THR A 199 -23.96 -32.41 -0.64
N TYR A 200 -24.62 -32.61 0.52
CA TYR A 200 -25.50 -33.77 0.71
C TYR A 200 -26.76 -33.70 -0.16
N THR A 201 -27.35 -32.52 -0.34
CA THR A 201 -28.50 -32.32 -1.23
C THR A 201 -28.14 -32.44 -2.70
N ASP A 202 -26.96 -31.99 -3.12
CA ASP A 202 -26.47 -32.11 -4.50
C ASP A 202 -26.14 -33.56 -4.84
N MET A 203 -25.51 -34.31 -3.92
CA MET A 203 -25.30 -35.76 -4.08
C MET A 203 -26.60 -36.56 -4.16
N LEU A 204 -27.65 -36.16 -3.42
CA LEU A 204 -28.99 -36.75 -3.54
C LEU A 204 -29.66 -36.35 -4.87
N GLY A 205 -29.45 -35.12 -5.34
CA GLY A 205 -29.95 -34.65 -6.64
C GLY A 205 -29.35 -35.40 -7.83
N GLU A 206 -28.06 -35.74 -7.77
CA GLU A 206 -27.38 -36.52 -8.81
C GLU A 206 -27.78 -38.02 -8.81
N HIS A 207 -28.22 -38.57 -7.67
CA HIS A 207 -28.62 -39.98 -7.57
C HIS A 207 -30.08 -40.26 -7.96
N PHE A 208 -30.92 -39.23 -8.11
CA PHE A 208 -32.36 -39.36 -8.43
C PHE A 208 -32.75 -38.70 -9.76
N GLN A 209 -31.81 -38.50 -10.69
CA GLN A 209 -32.09 -37.95 -12.03
C GLN A 209 -32.64 -38.96 -13.06
N ASP A 210 -33.32 -40.01 -12.61
CA ASP A 210 -34.10 -40.86 -13.52
C ASP A 210 -35.49 -41.19 -12.96
N VAL A 211 -36.46 -41.07 -13.86
CA VAL A 211 -37.90 -41.36 -13.77
C VAL A 211 -38.81 -40.22 -13.26
N SER A 212 -39.46 -39.62 -14.25
CA SER A 212 -40.68 -38.81 -14.23
C SER A 212 -41.81 -39.31 -13.32
N ASP A 213 -42.41 -38.42 -12.52
CA ASP A 213 -43.88 -38.27 -12.45
C ASP A 213 -44.30 -36.95 -11.75
N PRO A 214 -45.30 -36.19 -12.27
CA PRO A 214 -45.75 -34.93 -11.68
C PRO A 214 -47.07 -35.09 -10.91
N ALA A 215 -47.03 -35.41 -9.61
CA ALA A 215 -48.14 -35.15 -8.68
C ALA A 215 -47.80 -35.60 -7.25
N ALA A 216 -47.55 -34.65 -6.33
CA ALA A 216 -47.90 -34.78 -4.91
C ALA A 216 -47.62 -33.48 -4.15
N THR A 217 -48.65 -32.66 -4.00
CA THR A 217 -48.73 -31.59 -3.00
C THR A 217 -48.70 -32.27 -1.62
N SER A 218 -47.55 -32.29 -0.95
CA SER A 218 -47.47 -32.66 0.48
C SER A 218 -47.05 -31.44 1.31
N THR A 219 -48.06 -30.83 1.90
CA THR A 219 -47.95 -29.90 3.02
C THR A 219 -47.52 -30.67 4.27
N LEU A 220 -46.21 -30.86 4.44
CA LEU A 220 -45.64 -31.26 5.72
C LEU A 220 -45.40 -30.01 6.58
N PRO A 221 -45.82 -29.98 7.86
CA PRO A 221 -45.58 -28.85 8.73
C PRO A 221 -44.09 -28.80 9.05
N LYS A 222 -43.41 -27.71 8.64
CA LYS A 222 -42.06 -27.39 9.09
C LYS A 222 -42.10 -27.23 10.62
N SER A 223 -41.71 -28.29 11.32
CA SER A 223 -41.34 -28.21 12.73
C SER A 223 -40.25 -27.14 12.85
N ARG A 224 -40.60 -26.00 13.45
CA ARG A 224 -39.68 -24.92 13.82
C ARG A 224 -38.72 -25.49 14.88
N THR A 225 -37.64 -26.12 14.46
CA THR A 225 -36.45 -26.21 15.32
C THR A 225 -36.01 -24.78 15.59
N VAL A 226 -36.12 -24.35 16.85
CA VAL A 226 -35.70 -23.01 17.27
C VAL A 226 -34.21 -22.92 16.98
N LYS A 227 -33.83 -22.20 15.93
CA LYS A 227 -32.44 -21.91 15.62
C LYS A 227 -31.92 -20.93 16.67
N ASP A 228 -30.66 -21.12 17.08
CA ASP A 228 -29.99 -20.14 17.94
C ASP A 228 -29.76 -18.85 17.13
N ALA A 229 -29.80 -17.69 17.78
CA ALA A 229 -29.60 -16.39 17.12
C ALA A 229 -28.24 -16.33 16.39
N TYR A 230 -27.23 -17.03 16.92
CA TYR A 230 -25.92 -17.18 16.27
C TYR A 230 -25.98 -17.93 14.93
N ASP A 231 -26.93 -18.84 14.71
CA ASP A 231 -27.04 -19.65 13.49
C ASP A 231 -27.46 -18.82 12.27
N TYR A 232 -28.02 -17.63 12.50
CA TYR A 232 -28.43 -16.70 11.45
C TYR A 232 -27.27 -15.83 10.94
N LEU A 233 -26.13 -15.80 11.62
CA LEU A 233 -24.98 -15.00 11.21
C LEU A 233 -24.24 -15.68 10.04
N THR A 234 -24.15 -15.01 8.90
CA THR A 234 -23.56 -15.58 7.67
C THR A 234 -22.21 -15.01 7.32
N ASP A 235 -21.96 -13.73 7.57
CA ASP A 235 -20.71 -13.09 7.19
C ASP A 235 -20.33 -11.88 8.05
N LEU A 236 -19.03 -11.55 8.03
CA LEU A 236 -18.46 -10.37 8.67
C LEU A 236 -17.83 -9.48 7.60
N ARG A 237 -18.25 -8.23 7.43
CA ARG A 237 -17.64 -7.31 6.45
C ARG A 237 -16.88 -6.19 7.15
N GLU A 238 -15.80 -5.74 6.50
CA GLU A 238 -14.99 -4.58 6.91
C GLU A 238 -14.39 -4.66 8.34
N TYR A 239 -14.21 -5.87 8.88
CA TYR A 239 -13.73 -6.11 10.25
C TYR A 239 -12.21 -5.93 10.45
N ASP A 240 -11.49 -5.75 9.36
CA ASP A 240 -10.02 -5.67 9.28
C ASP A 240 -9.52 -4.31 8.78
N VAL A 241 -10.41 -3.32 8.67
CA VAL A 241 -10.05 -1.94 8.30
C VAL A 241 -9.29 -1.28 9.47
N PRO A 242 -8.05 -0.79 9.27
CA PRO A 242 -7.31 -0.09 10.31
C PRO A 242 -8.09 1.13 10.82
N TYR A 243 -8.04 1.37 12.13
CA TYR A 243 -8.87 2.40 12.77
C TYR A 243 -8.57 3.82 12.24
N LEU A 244 -7.31 4.20 12.07
CA LEU A 244 -6.94 5.49 11.48
C LEU A 244 -7.58 5.66 10.09
N MET A 245 -7.42 4.63 9.24
CA MET A 245 -7.96 4.61 7.89
C MET A 245 -9.49 4.72 7.90
N ARG A 246 -10.17 4.02 8.83
CA ARG A 246 -11.63 4.14 9.01
C ARG A 246 -12.04 5.59 9.30
N VAL A 247 -11.40 6.24 10.28
CA VAL A 247 -11.74 7.61 10.66
C VAL A 247 -11.47 8.59 9.51
N SER A 248 -10.34 8.45 8.81
CA SER A 248 -10.01 9.28 7.66
C SER A 248 -10.98 9.12 6.50
N ILE A 249 -11.38 7.89 6.17
CA ILE A 249 -12.34 7.61 5.09
C ILE A 249 -13.72 8.20 5.46
N ASP A 250 -14.23 7.85 6.63
CA ASP A 250 -15.61 8.16 7.00
C ASP A 250 -15.84 9.66 7.25
N LEU A 251 -14.83 10.35 7.79
CA LEU A 251 -14.88 11.80 8.05
C LEU A 251 -14.31 12.66 6.90
N GLY A 252 -13.68 12.05 5.89
CA GLY A 252 -13.04 12.77 4.80
C GLY A 252 -11.84 13.63 5.22
N ILE A 253 -11.10 13.20 6.25
CA ILE A 253 -9.95 13.92 6.81
C ILE A 253 -8.65 13.25 6.34
N PHE A 254 -7.83 14.01 5.61
CA PHE A 254 -6.57 13.55 5.02
C PHE A 254 -5.44 14.52 5.37
N ALA A 255 -4.22 14.00 5.55
CA ALA A 255 -3.06 14.83 5.83
C ALA A 255 -2.70 15.68 4.59
N ALA A 256 -1.84 16.66 4.80
CA ALA A 256 -1.39 17.63 3.81
C ALA A 256 -2.46 18.59 3.26
N HIS A 257 -3.60 18.72 3.96
CA HIS A 257 -4.61 19.75 3.70
C HIS A 257 -4.68 20.79 4.81
N TRP A 258 -5.14 21.98 4.44
CA TRP A 258 -5.50 23.04 5.38
C TRP A 258 -6.92 22.82 5.89
N TYR A 259 -7.09 22.90 7.22
CA TYR A 259 -8.39 22.79 7.89
C TYR A 259 -8.61 23.96 8.84
N THR A 260 -9.84 24.44 8.89
CA THR A 260 -10.36 25.20 10.02
C THR A 260 -11.00 24.22 10.99
N VAL A 261 -10.40 24.06 12.18
CA VAL A 261 -10.92 23.20 13.24
C VAL A 261 -11.71 24.04 14.23
N LYS A 262 -13.00 23.72 14.39
CA LYS A 262 -13.92 24.42 15.30
C LYS A 262 -14.20 23.52 16.50
N CYS A 263 -13.87 24.02 17.69
CA CYS A 263 -14.17 23.35 18.95
C CYS A 263 -15.22 24.15 19.71
N ARG A 264 -16.33 23.50 20.06
CA ARG A 264 -17.43 24.09 20.85
C ARG A 264 -17.67 23.24 22.10
N PRO A 265 -18.06 23.85 23.23
CA PRO A 265 -18.32 23.09 24.46
C PRO A 265 -19.42 22.04 24.24
N GLY A 266 -19.19 20.80 24.68
CA GLY A 266 -20.14 19.69 24.56
C GLY A 266 -20.36 19.17 23.13
N GLN A 267 -19.58 19.62 22.14
CA GLN A 267 -19.64 19.13 20.77
C GLN A 267 -18.30 18.56 20.34
N LEU A 268 -18.36 17.57 19.45
CA LEU A 268 -17.17 16.97 18.89
C LEU A 268 -16.47 17.96 17.93
N PRO A 269 -15.13 17.98 17.84
CA PRO A 269 -14.43 18.89 16.94
C PRO A 269 -14.88 18.74 15.48
N GLU A 270 -15.16 19.87 14.84
CA GLU A 270 -15.56 19.95 13.43
C GLU A 270 -14.36 20.38 12.58
N PHE A 271 -14.16 19.69 11.45
CA PHE A 271 -13.06 19.95 10.52
C PHE A 271 -13.64 20.47 9.21
N GLN A 272 -13.30 21.71 8.84
CA GLN A 272 -13.68 22.30 7.57
C GLN A 272 -12.44 22.41 6.68
N ARG A 273 -12.37 21.60 5.61
CA ARG A 273 -11.25 21.66 4.65
C ARG A 273 -11.32 22.95 3.84
N SER A 274 -10.18 23.63 3.66
CA SER A 274 -10.07 24.74 2.72
C SER A 274 -10.05 24.26 1.27
N GLU A 275 -10.73 24.96 0.37
CA GLU A 275 -10.74 24.65 -1.07
C GLU A 275 -9.65 25.42 -1.84
N GLU A 276 -9.06 26.45 -1.24
CA GLU A 276 -8.02 27.24 -1.87
C GLU A 276 -6.68 26.49 -1.88
N THR A 277 -5.96 26.57 -2.99
CA THR A 277 -4.61 25.98 -3.10
C THR A 277 -3.62 26.90 -2.39
N VAL A 278 -3.59 26.83 -1.06
CA VAL A 278 -2.56 27.47 -0.25
C VAL A 278 -1.28 26.65 -0.35
N ALA A 279 -0.13 27.31 -0.48
CA ALA A 279 1.16 26.62 -0.43
C ALA A 279 1.28 25.82 0.86
N TRP A 280 2.04 24.71 0.83
CA TRP A 280 2.35 24.00 2.06
C TRP A 280 3.18 24.90 2.99
N PRO A 281 2.97 24.82 4.31
CA PRO A 281 3.87 25.48 5.25
C PRO A 281 5.27 24.85 5.13
N GLU A 282 6.28 25.54 5.64
CA GLU A 282 7.63 25.02 5.77
C GLU A 282 7.76 24.36 7.16
N PRO A 283 7.59 23.03 7.29
CA PRO A 283 7.86 22.35 8.56
C PRO A 283 9.35 22.43 8.90
N VAL A 284 9.67 22.40 10.20
CA VAL A 284 11.06 22.21 10.64
C VAL A 284 11.47 20.78 10.32
N VAL A 285 12.48 20.65 9.45
CA VAL A 285 13.04 19.40 8.94
C VAL A 285 14.46 19.24 9.46
N LEU A 286 14.71 18.13 10.16
CA LEU A 286 16.05 17.73 10.59
C LEU A 286 16.45 16.43 9.87
N ALA A 287 17.50 16.48 9.06
CA ALA A 287 18.09 15.29 8.42
C ALA A 287 19.42 14.97 9.07
N TYR A 288 19.65 13.72 9.48
CA TYR A 288 20.90 13.33 10.13
C TYR A 288 21.46 12.02 9.59
N ASP A 289 22.76 11.85 9.83
CA ASP A 289 23.57 10.67 9.55
C ASP A 289 24.59 10.48 10.69
N ILE A 290 25.07 9.25 10.90
CA ILE A 290 26.04 8.93 11.96
C ILE A 290 27.26 8.20 11.41
N GLU A 291 28.42 8.50 11.99
CA GLU A 291 29.65 7.73 11.76
C GLU A 291 30.05 6.99 13.02
N THR A 292 30.39 5.72 12.88
CA THR A 292 30.65 4.81 14.01
C THR A 292 32.01 4.15 13.88
N THR A 293 32.60 3.76 15.02
CA THR A 293 33.75 2.87 14.99
C THR A 293 33.34 1.51 14.44
N LYS A 294 34.31 0.77 13.90
CA LYS A 294 34.11 -0.62 13.55
C LYS A 294 35.39 -1.42 13.66
N LEU A 295 35.23 -2.72 13.88
CA LEU A 295 36.34 -3.67 13.72
C LEU A 295 36.69 -3.88 12.23
N PRO A 296 37.97 -4.14 11.89
CA PRO A 296 38.38 -4.41 10.51
C PRO A 296 37.60 -5.57 9.88
N LEU A 297 37.15 -5.37 8.64
CA LEU A 297 36.40 -6.35 7.83
C LEU A 297 35.08 -6.84 8.47
N LYS A 298 34.56 -6.11 9.46
CA LYS A 298 33.27 -6.36 10.10
C LYS A 298 32.35 -5.16 9.97
N PHE A 299 31.06 -5.42 10.10
CA PHE A 299 30.06 -4.37 10.32
C PHE A 299 30.17 -3.80 11.74
N PRO A 300 29.79 -2.52 11.95
CA PRO A 300 29.69 -1.93 13.28
C PRO A 300 28.74 -2.73 14.18
N ASP A 301 29.12 -2.93 15.44
CA ASP A 301 28.33 -3.60 16.47
C ASP A 301 28.10 -2.66 17.65
N SER A 302 26.87 -2.18 17.79
CA SER A 302 26.45 -1.23 18.83
C SER A 302 26.76 -1.66 20.27
N SER A 303 27.03 -2.95 20.53
CA SER A 303 27.40 -3.44 21.86
C SER A 303 28.84 -3.10 22.26
N ILE A 304 29.73 -2.88 21.28
CA ILE A 304 31.16 -2.64 21.50
C ILE A 304 31.67 -1.36 20.83
N ASP A 305 31.11 -0.99 19.69
CA ASP A 305 31.49 0.18 18.90
C ASP A 305 30.81 1.44 19.42
N GLN A 306 31.43 2.59 19.18
CA GLN A 306 30.97 3.91 19.61
C GLN A 306 30.62 4.82 18.44
N ILE A 307 29.78 5.83 18.70
CA ILE A 307 29.51 6.93 17.77
C ILE A 307 30.71 7.89 17.76
N MET A 308 31.26 8.15 16.57
CA MET A 308 32.36 9.08 16.33
C MET A 308 31.86 10.48 16.01
N MET A 309 30.84 10.56 15.14
CA MET A 309 30.26 11.81 14.67
C MET A 309 28.75 11.67 14.45
N ILE A 310 28.02 12.76 14.67
CA ILE A 310 26.63 12.91 14.20
C ILE A 310 26.58 14.19 13.38
N SER A 311 26.33 14.05 12.07
CA SER A 311 26.13 15.18 11.17
C SER A 311 24.63 15.35 10.90
N TYR A 312 24.16 16.59 10.90
CA TYR A 312 22.76 16.87 10.62
C TYR A 312 22.54 18.25 10.03
N MET A 313 21.43 18.41 9.31
CA MET A 313 20.96 19.67 8.79
C MET A 313 19.57 20.00 9.32
N ILE A 314 19.35 21.25 9.69
CA ILE A 314 18.06 21.79 10.11
C ILE A 314 17.72 22.96 9.20
N ASP A 315 16.69 22.81 8.38
CA ASP A 315 16.19 23.83 7.45
C ASP A 315 17.28 24.51 6.58
N GLY A 316 18.36 23.78 6.28
CA GLY A 316 19.50 24.23 5.47
C GLY A 316 20.74 24.67 6.26
N ALA A 317 20.64 24.83 7.58
CA ALA A 317 21.81 25.04 8.45
C ALA A 317 22.41 23.68 8.85
N GLY A 318 23.72 23.51 8.70
CA GLY A 318 24.44 22.29 9.03
C GLY A 318 25.02 22.31 10.44
N PHE A 319 25.07 21.15 11.07
CA PHE A 319 25.68 20.93 12.37
C PHE A 319 26.44 19.60 12.37
N LEU A 320 27.54 19.56 13.12
CA LEU A 320 28.35 18.36 13.30
C LEU A 320 28.75 18.25 14.77
N ILE A 321 28.50 17.09 15.39
CA ILE A 321 28.96 16.79 16.74
C ILE A 321 30.08 15.76 16.65
N CYS A 322 31.24 16.04 17.25
CA CYS A 322 32.44 15.20 17.20
C CYS A 322 32.78 14.63 18.58
N ASN A 323 33.01 13.32 18.67
CA ASN A 323 33.45 12.64 19.89
C ASN A 323 34.99 12.71 20.07
N GLN A 324 35.47 13.52 21.01
CA GLN A 324 36.90 13.70 21.27
C GLN A 324 37.60 12.48 21.91
N GLU A 325 36.88 11.44 22.33
CA GLU A 325 37.51 10.16 22.70
C GLU A 325 38.13 9.45 21.49
N ILE A 326 37.66 9.77 20.28
CA ILE A 326 37.99 9.06 19.05
C ILE A 326 38.63 10.00 18.02
N ILE A 327 38.06 11.20 17.86
CA ILE A 327 38.54 12.21 16.93
C ILE A 327 39.79 12.89 17.52
N ALA A 328 40.92 12.80 16.82
CA ALA A 328 42.22 13.20 17.37
C ALA A 328 42.46 14.71 17.50
N GLU A 329 41.69 15.55 16.81
CA GLU A 329 41.81 17.00 16.87
C GLU A 329 40.44 17.70 16.79
N ASP A 330 40.38 18.94 17.26
CA ASP A 330 39.20 19.78 17.17
C ASP A 330 38.93 20.17 15.72
N ILE A 331 37.69 19.96 15.27
CA ILE A 331 37.23 20.38 13.96
C ILE A 331 36.61 21.78 14.08
N GLU A 332 37.08 22.71 13.24
CA GLU A 332 36.55 24.08 13.14
C GLU A 332 35.29 24.13 12.26
N ASP A 333 34.48 25.17 12.42
CA ASP A 333 33.35 25.46 11.53
C ASP A 333 33.81 25.55 10.07
N PHE A 334 33.06 24.93 9.16
CA PHE A 334 33.42 24.87 7.75
C PHE A 334 32.20 24.83 6.82
N GLU A 335 32.46 25.01 5.53
CA GLU A 335 31.44 24.96 4.48
C GLU A 335 31.66 23.76 3.55
N PHE A 336 30.59 22.98 3.36
CA PHE A 336 30.51 21.94 2.34
C PHE A 336 29.33 22.25 1.40
N THR A 337 29.63 22.94 0.30
CA THR A 337 28.65 23.33 -0.72
C THR A 337 28.98 22.62 -2.05
N PRO A 338 28.43 21.41 -2.32
CA PRO A 338 28.75 20.66 -3.53
C PRO A 338 28.23 21.32 -4.81
N ARG A 339 27.18 22.13 -4.70
CA ARG A 339 26.63 22.98 -5.77
C ARG A 339 26.05 24.26 -5.14
N PRO A 340 25.95 25.38 -5.89
CA PRO A 340 25.34 26.60 -5.39
C PRO A 340 23.89 26.42 -4.90
N GLU A 341 23.15 25.45 -5.45
CA GLU A 341 21.78 25.15 -5.00
C GLU A 341 21.71 24.35 -3.69
N PHE A 342 22.85 23.89 -3.17
CA PHE A 342 22.99 23.00 -2.02
C PHE A 342 24.00 23.57 -1.00
N PRO A 343 23.73 24.75 -0.41
CA PRO A 343 24.60 25.31 0.62
C PRO A 343 24.67 24.41 1.85
N GLY A 344 25.86 24.25 2.43
CA GLY A 344 26.05 23.48 3.65
C GLY A 344 27.04 24.17 4.56
N HIS A 345 26.58 25.15 5.35
CA HIS A 345 27.41 25.78 6.38
C HIS A 345 27.28 24.99 7.68
N PHE A 346 28.39 24.47 8.20
CA PHE A 346 28.40 23.59 9.36
C PHE A 346 29.00 24.27 10.58
N GLN A 347 28.18 24.37 11.63
CA GLN A 347 28.66 24.65 12.98
C GLN A 347 29.08 23.35 13.66
N VAL A 348 30.27 23.33 14.25
CA VAL A 348 30.88 22.13 14.79
C VAL A 348 30.94 22.17 16.32
N PHE A 349 30.55 21.07 16.95
CA PHE A 349 30.57 20.87 18.40
C PHE A 349 31.52 19.72 18.74
N ASN A 350 32.75 20.05 19.14
CA ASN A 350 33.69 19.08 19.68
C ASN A 350 33.34 18.82 21.16
N VAL A 351 32.91 17.60 21.48
CA VAL A 351 32.46 17.22 22.82
C VAL A 351 33.31 16.10 23.41
N ALA A 352 33.40 16.08 24.74
CA ALA A 352 34.41 15.30 25.45
C ALA A 352 34.29 13.77 25.26
N ASN A 353 33.07 13.23 25.10
CA ASN A 353 32.82 11.78 25.03
C ASN A 353 31.50 11.45 24.31
N GLU A 354 31.25 10.16 24.08
CA GLU A 354 30.04 9.67 23.39
C GLU A 354 28.74 10.03 24.13
N GLU A 355 28.72 10.00 25.47
CA GLU A 355 27.52 10.41 26.23
C GLU A 355 27.15 11.87 25.93
N ALA A 356 28.14 12.76 25.88
CA ALA A 356 27.95 14.17 25.54
C ALA A 356 27.47 14.35 24.09
N VAL A 357 27.91 13.49 23.14
CA VAL A 357 27.39 13.50 21.76
C VAL A 357 25.89 13.23 21.75
N ILE A 358 25.46 12.15 22.42
CA ILE A 358 24.06 11.72 22.45
C ILE A 358 23.19 12.76 23.15
N ARG A 359 23.62 13.28 24.30
CA ARG A 359 22.89 14.31 25.04
C ARG A 359 22.74 15.60 24.22
N HIS A 360 23.82 16.08 23.62
CA HIS A 360 23.78 17.28 22.78
C HIS A 360 22.81 17.11 21.61
N PHE A 361 22.84 15.94 20.95
CA PHE A 361 21.91 15.65 19.85
C PHE A 361 20.45 15.66 20.30
N PHE A 362 20.12 14.99 21.42
CA PHE A 362 18.77 14.94 21.95
C PHE A 362 18.28 16.31 22.45
N ASP A 363 19.13 17.06 23.14
CA ASP A 363 18.83 18.42 23.59
C ASP A 363 18.52 19.34 22.41
N HIS A 364 19.33 19.27 21.35
CA HIS A 364 19.12 20.10 20.16
C HIS A 364 17.83 19.72 19.42
N ILE A 365 17.49 18.43 19.32
CA ILE A 365 16.19 17.96 18.80
C ILE A 365 15.03 18.59 19.58
N LEU A 366 15.08 18.58 20.91
CA LEU A 366 14.01 19.14 21.74
C LEU A 366 13.96 20.67 21.72
N GLN A 367 15.10 21.32 21.47
CA GLN A 367 15.18 22.78 21.31
C GLN A 367 14.51 23.24 20.02
N VAL A 368 14.84 22.61 18.88
CA VAL A 368 14.31 23.02 17.56
C VAL A 368 12.96 22.40 17.25
N LYS A 369 12.61 21.30 17.93
CA LYS A 369 11.34 20.58 17.82
C LYS A 369 11.04 20.25 16.35
N PRO A 370 11.85 19.41 15.69
CA PRO A 370 11.61 19.07 14.30
C PRO A 370 10.28 18.33 14.17
N THR A 371 9.50 18.68 13.15
CA THR A 371 8.25 17.95 12.85
C THR A 371 8.49 16.80 11.87
N VAL A 372 9.63 16.84 11.16
CA VAL A 372 10.13 15.77 10.32
C VAL A 372 11.57 15.48 10.68
N MET A 373 11.85 14.22 10.99
CA MET A 373 13.19 13.64 11.11
C MET A 373 13.48 12.82 9.85
N VAL A 374 14.63 13.03 9.22
CA VAL A 374 15.00 12.41 7.94
C VAL A 374 16.32 11.66 8.11
N THR A 375 16.41 10.48 7.49
CA THR A 375 17.62 9.65 7.47
C THR A 375 17.74 8.95 6.12
N TYR A 376 18.90 8.34 5.84
CA TYR A 376 19.05 7.38 4.76
C TYR A 376 19.35 5.98 5.31
N ASN A 377 18.39 5.06 5.24
CA ASN A 377 18.47 3.72 5.83
C ASN A 377 18.51 3.70 7.39
N GLY A 378 18.07 4.79 8.02
CA GLY A 378 18.12 4.96 9.47
C GLY A 378 17.23 4.00 10.27
N ASP A 379 16.17 3.43 9.67
CA ASP A 379 15.39 2.37 10.34
C ASP A 379 16.24 1.13 10.67
N TYR A 380 17.26 0.85 9.85
CA TYR A 380 18.07 -0.37 9.91
C TYR A 380 19.42 -0.18 10.58
N PHE A 381 19.96 1.03 10.59
CA PHE A 381 21.30 1.31 11.12
C PHE A 381 21.28 2.44 12.15
N ASP A 382 21.07 3.68 11.72
CA ASP A 382 21.29 4.89 12.53
C ASP A 382 20.50 4.90 13.84
N TRP A 383 19.17 4.77 13.76
CA TRP A 383 18.32 4.77 14.95
C TRP A 383 18.57 3.61 15.91
N PRO A 384 18.64 2.34 15.46
CA PRO A 384 18.98 1.25 16.37
C PRO A 384 20.35 1.38 17.01
N PHE A 385 21.33 1.95 16.29
CA PHE A 385 22.65 2.19 16.86
C PHE A 385 22.59 3.27 17.95
N VAL A 386 21.97 4.42 17.67
CA VAL A 386 21.79 5.51 18.65
C VAL A 386 21.00 5.05 19.88
N GLU A 387 19.92 4.29 19.70
CA GLU A 387 19.13 3.73 20.82
C GLU A 387 19.97 2.82 21.71
N ALA A 388 20.74 1.90 21.11
CA ALA A 388 21.58 0.96 21.83
C ALA A 388 22.72 1.65 22.58
N ARG A 389 23.35 2.67 21.96
CA ARG A 389 24.41 3.47 22.60
C ARG A 389 23.88 4.35 23.71
N ALA A 390 22.72 4.99 23.53
CA ALA A 390 22.06 5.76 24.58
C ALA A 390 21.76 4.90 25.82
N ALA A 391 21.32 3.66 25.61
CA ALA A 391 21.02 2.73 26.70
C ALA A 391 22.24 2.37 27.55
N VAL A 392 23.47 2.36 26.99
CA VAL A 392 24.72 2.14 27.74
C VAL A 392 24.92 3.21 28.83
N TYR A 393 24.46 4.43 28.57
CA TYR A 393 24.54 5.57 29.48
C TYR A 393 23.26 5.76 30.32
N ASN A 394 22.37 4.76 30.36
CA ASN A 394 21.05 4.82 31.00
C ASN A 394 20.14 5.95 30.46
N ILE A 395 20.30 6.30 29.18
CA ILE A 395 19.45 7.28 28.49
C ILE A 395 18.39 6.52 27.68
N SER A 396 17.12 6.78 27.99
CA SER A 396 15.99 6.20 27.24
C SER A 396 15.61 7.10 26.07
N MET A 397 15.99 6.74 24.84
CA MET A 397 15.68 7.51 23.63
C MET A 397 14.17 7.79 23.48
N ALA A 398 13.33 6.84 23.89
CA ALA A 398 11.87 6.99 23.86
C ALA A 398 11.35 8.03 24.86
N GLU A 399 11.95 8.13 26.05
CA GLU A 399 11.55 9.10 27.07
C GLU A 399 12.14 10.50 26.83
N GLU A 400 13.31 10.58 26.19
CA GLU A 400 13.96 11.84 25.85
C GLU A 400 13.27 12.50 24.66
N ILE A 401 13.24 11.83 23.50
CA ILE A 401 12.82 12.41 22.21
C ILE A 401 11.60 11.72 21.58
N GLY A 402 11.00 10.73 22.23
CA GLY A 402 9.76 10.12 21.75
C GLY A 402 9.91 9.15 20.58
N PHE A 403 11.14 8.83 20.16
CA PHE A 403 11.43 7.84 19.13
C PHE A 403 11.59 6.46 19.76
N SER A 404 10.92 5.47 19.18
CA SER A 404 11.03 4.08 19.63
C SER A 404 10.81 3.10 18.48
N ARG A 405 11.35 1.89 18.66
CA ARG A 405 11.16 0.81 17.71
C ARG A 405 9.72 0.29 17.74
N MET A 406 8.97 0.54 16.68
CA MET A 406 7.64 -0.04 16.48
C MET A 406 7.72 -1.32 15.63
N LYS A 407 6.85 -2.29 15.91
CA LYS A 407 6.68 -3.45 15.02
C LYS A 407 6.12 -2.95 13.69
N GLY A 408 6.97 -2.93 12.67
CA GLY A 408 6.59 -2.46 11.35
C GLY A 408 5.53 -3.35 10.69
N GLY A 409 4.68 -2.76 9.85
CA GLY A 409 3.79 -3.52 8.97
C GLY A 409 4.55 -4.26 7.86
N PRO A 410 3.91 -5.21 7.15
CA PRO A 410 4.51 -5.85 5.99
C PRO A 410 4.79 -4.82 4.89
N SER A 411 6.06 -4.65 4.55
CA SER A 411 6.56 -3.76 3.49
C SER A 411 7.36 -4.56 2.45
N PRO A 412 7.47 -4.07 1.20
CA PRO A 412 8.25 -4.75 0.16
C PRO A 412 9.71 -4.94 0.57
N GLY A 413 10.22 -6.17 0.54
CA GLY A 413 11.62 -6.50 0.84
C GLY A 413 11.99 -6.54 2.33
N ARG A 414 11.05 -6.91 3.22
CA ARG A 414 11.25 -6.87 4.68
C ARG A 414 11.33 -8.26 5.33
N ASP A 415 12.27 -8.42 6.24
CA ASP A 415 12.28 -9.47 7.26
C ASP A 415 11.23 -9.15 8.34
N GLY A 416 10.40 -10.13 8.71
CA GLY A 416 9.32 -9.97 9.70
C GLY A 416 9.77 -9.59 11.13
N ASN A 417 11.08 -9.53 11.38
CA ASN A 417 11.69 -9.19 12.66
C ASN A 417 12.29 -7.76 12.73
N SER A 418 12.32 -6.99 11.62
CA SER A 418 12.85 -5.62 11.64
C SER A 418 11.76 -4.60 12.00
N GLY A 419 11.94 -3.85 13.09
CA GLY A 419 11.06 -2.71 13.45
C GLY A 419 11.36 -1.44 12.65
N ASP A 420 10.43 -0.48 12.66
CA ASP A 420 10.60 0.90 12.17
C ASP A 420 10.79 1.83 13.37
N TYR A 421 11.62 2.86 13.26
CA TYR A 421 11.76 3.86 14.33
C TYR A 421 10.82 5.02 14.08
N LEU A 422 9.79 5.14 14.93
CA LEU A 422 8.71 6.09 14.74
C LEU A 422 8.50 6.93 15.99
N SER A 423 7.99 8.13 15.78
CA SER A 423 7.48 9.03 16.83
C SER A 423 6.09 9.53 16.43
N ARG A 424 5.30 9.93 17.43
CA ARG A 424 3.99 10.55 17.20
C ARG A 424 4.13 12.01 16.84
N SER A 425 5.00 12.70 17.59
CA SER A 425 5.18 14.14 17.54
C SER A 425 6.06 14.60 16.37
N ALA A 426 6.93 13.70 15.87
CA ALA A 426 7.78 13.95 14.71
C ALA A 426 7.70 12.76 13.72
N ILE A 427 7.51 13.06 12.44
CA ILE A 427 7.44 12.06 11.38
C ILE A 427 8.85 11.57 11.05
N HIS A 428 9.04 10.27 10.85
CA HIS A 428 10.33 9.74 10.37
C HIS A 428 10.29 9.44 8.88
N MET A 429 11.08 10.17 8.11
CA MET A 429 11.23 10.02 6.67
C MET A 429 12.55 9.33 6.33
N ASP A 430 12.54 8.01 6.29
CA ASP A 430 13.67 7.23 5.77
C ASP A 430 13.68 7.27 4.22
N CYS A 431 14.54 8.11 3.64
CA CYS A 431 14.66 8.30 2.21
C CYS A 431 14.94 6.99 1.45
N PHE A 432 15.58 6.01 2.08
CA PHE A 432 15.89 4.73 1.44
C PHE A 432 14.61 3.94 1.08
N ARG A 433 13.51 4.15 1.81
CA ARG A 433 12.20 3.56 1.49
C ARG A 433 11.64 4.11 0.18
N TRP A 434 11.75 5.43 -0.02
CA TRP A 434 11.39 6.07 -1.28
C TRP A 434 12.31 5.61 -2.41
N VAL A 435 13.62 5.48 -2.16
CA VAL A 435 14.57 5.00 -3.16
C VAL A 435 14.17 3.62 -3.69
N LYS A 436 13.89 2.67 -2.80
CA LYS A 436 13.49 1.31 -3.18
C LYS A 436 12.18 1.25 -3.97
N ARG A 437 11.20 2.09 -3.61
CA ARG A 437 9.83 1.99 -4.14
C ARG A 437 9.56 2.89 -5.34
N ASP A 438 10.05 4.13 -5.31
CA ASP A 438 9.55 5.22 -6.16
C ASP A 438 10.65 5.92 -6.98
N SER A 439 11.94 5.65 -6.73
CA SER A 439 13.02 6.35 -7.46
C SER A 439 13.20 5.92 -8.92
N TYR A 440 12.69 4.73 -9.29
CA TYR A 440 12.95 4.04 -10.55
C TYR A 440 14.44 3.73 -10.81
N LEU A 441 15.29 3.76 -9.79
CA LEU A 441 16.70 3.38 -9.91
C LEU A 441 16.86 1.85 -9.85
N PRO A 442 17.83 1.27 -10.57
CA PRO A 442 18.14 -0.14 -10.47
C PRO A 442 18.68 -0.48 -9.07
N VAL A 443 18.45 -1.72 -8.61
CA VAL A 443 18.80 -2.15 -7.24
C VAL A 443 20.28 -1.90 -6.90
N GLY A 444 21.19 -2.09 -7.86
CA GLY A 444 22.63 -1.82 -7.66
C GLY A 444 22.98 -0.34 -7.47
N ALA A 445 22.05 0.59 -7.73
CA ALA A 445 22.23 2.04 -7.58
C ALA A 445 21.40 2.61 -6.42
N HIS A 446 21.02 1.78 -5.45
CA HIS A 446 20.26 2.19 -4.26
C HIS A 446 21.15 2.68 -3.11
N GLY A 447 22.47 2.80 -3.27
CA GLY A 447 23.34 3.42 -2.27
C GLY A 447 23.24 4.95 -2.32
N LEU A 448 23.42 5.63 -1.18
CA LEU A 448 23.28 7.10 -1.07
C LEU A 448 24.12 7.84 -2.12
N LYS A 449 25.37 7.42 -2.33
CA LYS A 449 26.28 8.06 -3.30
C LYS A 449 25.77 7.97 -4.74
N ALA A 450 25.33 6.79 -5.17
CA ALA A 450 24.74 6.57 -6.49
C ALA A 450 23.42 7.34 -6.66
N VAL A 451 22.59 7.42 -5.60
CA VAL A 451 21.35 8.19 -5.60
C VAL A 451 21.62 9.69 -5.71
N ALA A 452 22.56 10.23 -4.93
CA ALA A 452 22.95 11.64 -5.00
C ALA A 452 23.47 12.00 -6.40
N LYS A 453 24.29 11.14 -7.01
CA LYS A 453 24.72 11.31 -8.39
C LYS A 453 23.57 11.32 -9.39
N ALA A 454 22.63 10.38 -9.27
CA ALA A 454 21.52 10.22 -10.22
C ALA A 454 20.39 11.24 -10.03
N LYS A 455 20.18 11.75 -8.81
CA LYS A 455 19.05 12.64 -8.47
C LYS A 455 19.50 14.07 -8.17
N LEU A 456 20.59 14.26 -7.43
CA LEU A 456 21.12 15.59 -7.10
C LEU A 456 22.19 16.08 -8.09
N ASN A 457 22.60 15.22 -9.03
CA ASN A 457 23.54 15.54 -10.11
C ASN A 457 24.95 15.97 -9.65
N TYR A 458 25.41 15.59 -8.46
CA TYR A 458 26.80 15.80 -8.05
C TYR A 458 27.42 14.50 -7.53
N ASN A 459 28.75 14.43 -7.51
CA ASN A 459 29.46 13.29 -6.94
C ASN A 459 29.75 13.62 -5.46
N PRO A 460 29.06 12.98 -4.49
CA PRO A 460 29.39 13.14 -3.07
C PRO A 460 30.76 12.57 -2.74
N ILE A 461 31.31 12.94 -1.58
CA ILE A 461 32.59 12.40 -1.10
C ILE A 461 32.42 10.90 -0.84
N GLU A 462 33.30 10.08 -1.39
CA GLU A 462 33.36 8.65 -1.13
C GLU A 462 34.56 8.33 -0.25
N MET A 463 34.33 7.50 0.77
CA MET A 463 35.35 6.98 1.67
C MET A 463 35.17 5.48 1.81
N ASP A 464 36.27 4.73 1.84
CA ASP A 464 36.22 3.30 2.14
C ASP A 464 35.90 3.13 3.64
N PRO A 465 34.84 2.39 4.03
CA PRO A 465 34.51 2.16 5.42
C PRO A 465 35.66 1.57 6.26
N GLU A 466 36.60 0.85 5.64
CA GLU A 466 37.75 0.28 6.35
C GLU A 466 38.77 1.33 6.81
N VAL A 467 38.81 2.51 6.19
CA VAL A 467 39.76 3.58 6.58
C VAL A 467 39.16 4.60 7.55
N MET A 468 37.85 4.58 7.81
CA MET A 468 37.18 5.60 8.64
C MET A 468 37.80 5.74 10.04
N CYS A 469 38.04 4.61 10.74
CA CYS A 469 38.64 4.63 12.08
C CYS A 469 40.11 5.10 12.07
N LEU A 470 40.82 4.89 10.95
CA LEU A 470 42.18 5.40 10.77
C LEU A 470 42.13 6.91 10.54
N MET A 471 41.23 7.38 9.67
CA MET A 471 41.03 8.80 9.37
C MET A 471 40.62 9.59 10.60
N ALA A 472 39.81 9.02 11.50
CA ALA A 472 39.49 9.66 12.78
C ALA A 472 40.73 10.07 13.60
N ARG A 473 41.86 9.36 13.42
CA ARG A 473 43.13 9.62 14.11
C ARG A 473 44.14 10.40 13.28
N GLU A 474 44.25 10.07 11.99
CA GLU A 474 45.29 10.60 11.11
C GLU A 474 44.86 11.83 10.30
N ASP A 475 43.59 11.89 9.87
CA ASP A 475 43.04 13.00 9.09
C ASP A 475 41.53 13.20 9.38
N PRO A 476 41.19 13.69 10.59
CA PRO A 476 39.81 13.81 11.04
C PRO A 476 39.02 14.86 10.26
N ARG A 477 39.67 15.83 9.60
CA ARG A 477 39.01 16.83 8.74
C ARG A 477 38.42 16.20 7.49
N THR A 478 39.13 15.24 6.88
CA THR A 478 38.60 14.50 5.73
C THR A 478 37.42 13.62 6.14
N LEU A 479 37.47 13.00 7.33
CA LEU A 479 36.32 12.26 7.88
C LEU A 479 35.13 13.18 8.16
N ALA A 480 35.35 14.37 8.73
CA ALA A 480 34.30 15.36 8.96
C ALA A 480 33.64 15.80 7.65
N ASN A 481 34.42 16.08 6.60
CA ASN A 481 33.90 16.40 5.27
C ASN A 481 33.03 15.27 4.68
N TYR A 482 33.45 14.01 4.86
CA TYR A 482 32.66 12.84 4.45
C TYR A 482 31.32 12.77 5.21
N SER A 483 31.37 12.88 6.55
CA SER A 483 30.18 12.82 7.40
C SER A 483 29.16 13.91 7.06
N VAL A 484 29.60 15.16 6.87
CA VAL A 484 28.67 16.24 6.49
C VAL A 484 28.17 16.10 5.05
N SER A 485 28.96 15.50 4.15
CA SER A 485 28.52 15.22 2.78
C SER A 485 27.29 14.32 2.75
N ASP A 486 27.16 13.36 3.69
CA ASP A 486 26.01 12.47 3.77
C ASP A 486 24.78 13.12 4.39
N ALA A 487 24.95 14.01 5.38
CA ALA A 487 23.86 14.86 5.86
C ALA A 487 23.33 15.79 4.76
N VAL A 488 24.21 16.45 3.99
CA VAL A 488 23.84 17.32 2.85
C VAL A 488 23.10 16.53 1.77
N ALA A 489 23.62 15.36 1.38
CA ALA A 489 22.96 14.51 0.39
C ALA A 489 21.56 14.07 0.86
N THR A 490 21.44 13.66 2.12
CA THR A 490 20.18 13.19 2.70
C THR A 490 19.14 14.31 2.80
N TYR A 491 19.53 15.47 3.33
CA TYR A 491 18.65 16.64 3.47
C TYR A 491 18.09 17.09 2.11
N TYR A 492 18.95 17.30 1.11
CA TYR A 492 18.50 17.81 -0.18
C TYR A 492 17.79 16.76 -1.03
N LEU A 493 18.12 15.47 -0.89
CA LEU A 493 17.34 14.39 -1.48
C LEU A 493 15.91 14.41 -0.94
N TYR A 494 15.76 14.58 0.37
CA TYR A 494 14.45 14.68 1.00
C TYR A 494 13.69 15.91 0.50
N MET A 495 14.26 17.10 0.62
CA MET A 495 13.57 18.35 0.29
C MET A 495 13.17 18.44 -1.18
N LYS A 496 14.03 17.98 -2.11
CA LYS A 496 13.74 18.04 -3.55
C LYS A 496 12.81 16.93 -4.05
N TYR A 497 12.89 15.73 -3.49
CA TYR A 497 12.18 14.56 -4.04
C TYR A 497 11.16 13.95 -3.08
N VAL A 498 11.55 13.62 -1.86
CA VAL A 498 10.73 12.80 -0.96
C VAL A 498 9.63 13.60 -0.30
N HIS A 499 9.96 14.77 0.27
CA HIS A 499 9.01 15.65 0.95
C HIS A 499 7.78 15.94 0.08
N PRO A 500 7.92 16.53 -1.12
CA PRO A 500 6.75 16.93 -1.86
C PRO A 500 6.00 15.74 -2.45
N PHE A 501 6.69 14.63 -2.73
CA PHE A 501 6.05 13.40 -3.20
C PHE A 501 5.16 12.74 -2.13
N VAL A 502 5.67 12.58 -0.91
CA VAL A 502 4.94 11.90 0.18
C VAL A 502 3.74 12.74 0.63
N PHE A 503 3.92 14.05 0.85
CA PHE A 503 2.79 14.90 1.25
C PHE A 503 1.76 15.08 0.13
N ALA A 504 2.17 15.09 -1.15
CA ALA A 504 1.23 15.02 -2.27
C ALA A 504 0.34 13.76 -2.22
N LEU A 505 0.93 12.59 -1.94
CA LEU A 505 0.16 11.35 -1.78
C LEU A 505 -0.75 11.38 -0.55
N CYS A 506 -0.34 12.02 0.55
CA CYS A 506 -1.16 12.14 1.75
C CYS A 506 -2.49 12.88 1.49
N THR A 507 -2.52 13.81 0.52
CA THR A 507 -3.75 14.57 0.18
C THR A 507 -4.92 13.71 -0.31
N ILE A 508 -4.64 12.47 -0.75
CA ILE A 508 -5.62 11.56 -1.36
C ILE A 508 -5.70 10.21 -0.65
N LEU A 509 -4.77 9.92 0.27
CA LEU A 509 -4.69 8.63 0.96
C LEU A 509 -5.13 8.77 2.42
N PRO A 510 -5.96 7.84 2.94
CA PRO A 510 -6.40 7.81 4.34
C PRO A 510 -5.30 7.26 5.28
N LEU A 511 -4.10 7.82 5.21
CA LEU A 511 -2.90 7.35 5.91
C LEU A 511 -2.08 8.54 6.43
N ASN A 512 -1.26 8.31 7.45
CA ASN A 512 -0.26 9.26 7.89
C ASN A 512 1.00 9.21 6.98
N PRO A 513 1.86 10.24 6.99
CA PRO A 513 3.02 10.30 6.11
C PRO A 513 4.00 9.14 6.27
N ASP A 514 4.19 8.65 7.50
CA ASP A 514 5.02 7.47 7.79
C ASP A 514 4.55 6.21 7.03
N ASP A 515 3.25 5.94 7.07
CA ASP A 515 2.64 4.81 6.37
C ASP A 515 2.66 5.00 4.85
N VAL A 516 2.46 6.23 4.36
CA VAL A 516 2.52 6.55 2.93
C VAL A 516 3.91 6.30 2.36
N LEU A 517 4.98 6.57 3.12
CA LEU A 517 6.35 6.27 2.70
C LEU A 517 6.66 4.76 2.75
N ARG A 518 6.17 4.05 3.77
CA ARG A 518 6.62 2.67 4.08
C ARG A 518 5.78 1.56 3.45
N LYS A 519 4.48 1.75 3.23
CA LYS A 519 3.61 0.69 2.69
C LYS A 519 3.87 0.45 1.20
N GLY A 520 3.67 -0.78 0.72
CA GLY A 520 3.79 -1.08 -0.71
C GLY A 520 2.75 -0.33 -1.54
N SER A 521 3.08 0.01 -2.79
CA SER A 521 2.20 0.78 -3.70
C SER A 521 0.83 0.16 -3.91
N GLY A 522 0.73 -1.18 -3.95
CA GLY A 522 -0.56 -1.89 -4.00
C GLY A 522 -1.43 -1.68 -2.75
N THR A 523 -0.83 -1.45 -1.58
CA THR A 523 -1.59 -1.11 -0.35
C THR A 523 -2.08 0.34 -0.39
N LEU A 524 -1.30 1.25 -0.98
CA LEU A 524 -1.75 2.62 -1.21
C LEU A 524 -2.93 2.65 -2.20
N CYS A 525 -2.88 1.81 -3.24
CA CYS A 525 -3.99 1.61 -4.18
C CYS A 525 -5.24 1.04 -3.48
N GLU A 526 -5.09 0.02 -2.62
CA GLU A 526 -6.20 -0.51 -1.79
C GLU A 526 -6.86 0.58 -0.94
N ALA A 527 -6.06 1.38 -0.24
CA ALA A 527 -6.54 2.46 0.62
C ALA A 527 -7.34 3.51 -0.17
N LEU A 528 -6.85 3.88 -1.36
CA LEU A 528 -7.56 4.78 -2.26
C LEU A 528 -8.88 4.19 -2.77
N LEU A 529 -8.88 2.93 -3.19
CA LEU A 529 -10.08 2.25 -3.66
C LEU A 529 -11.13 2.12 -2.55
N MET A 530 -10.71 1.96 -1.28
CA MET A 530 -11.61 1.97 -0.14
C MET A 530 -12.29 3.34 0.07
N VAL A 531 -11.57 4.46 -0.11
CA VAL A 531 -12.18 5.80 -0.10
C VAL A 531 -13.28 5.88 -1.16
N ARG A 532 -12.99 5.44 -2.38
CA ARG A 532 -13.91 5.54 -3.53
C ARG A 532 -15.09 4.59 -3.43
N ALA A 533 -14.87 3.38 -2.92
CA ALA A 533 -15.94 2.43 -2.63
C ALA A 533 -16.87 2.96 -1.53
N TYR A 534 -16.33 3.60 -0.48
CA TYR A 534 -17.14 4.21 0.56
C TYR A 534 -18.01 5.37 0.02
N GLU A 535 -17.43 6.25 -0.79
CA GLU A 535 -18.17 7.33 -1.50
C GLU A 535 -19.28 6.76 -2.40
N ALA A 536 -19.04 5.64 -3.06
CA ALA A 536 -20.01 4.93 -3.90
C ALA A 536 -21.00 4.04 -3.11
N ASN A 537 -20.92 4.03 -1.77
CA ASN A 537 -21.67 3.17 -0.86
C ASN A 537 -21.52 1.65 -1.14
N VAL A 538 -20.40 1.24 -1.72
CA VAL A 538 -20.03 -0.16 -1.99
C VAL A 538 -19.37 -0.77 -0.76
N VAL A 539 -19.84 -1.96 -0.32
CA VAL A 539 -19.22 -2.69 0.79
C VAL A 539 -17.86 -3.25 0.39
N PHE A 540 -16.85 -3.14 1.26
CA PHE A 540 -15.51 -3.62 0.89
C PHE A 540 -15.46 -5.15 0.87
N PRO A 541 -14.98 -5.79 -0.21
CA PRO A 541 -14.80 -7.23 -0.24
C PRO A 541 -13.81 -7.72 0.83
N HIS A 542 -13.90 -9.00 1.16
CA HIS A 542 -12.88 -9.67 1.96
C HIS A 542 -11.53 -9.60 1.26
N LYS A 543 -10.45 -9.56 2.04
CA LYS A 543 -9.11 -9.76 1.46
C LYS A 543 -9.03 -11.17 0.91
N LYS A 544 -8.59 -11.33 -0.34
CA LYS A 544 -8.39 -12.65 -0.93
C LYS A 544 -7.18 -13.33 -0.27
N THR A 545 -7.45 -14.19 0.70
CA THR A 545 -6.45 -15.06 1.32
C THR A 545 -6.01 -16.15 0.35
N SER A 546 -4.80 -16.69 0.54
CA SER A 546 -4.33 -17.89 -0.18
C SER A 546 -5.33 -19.05 -0.09
N ASP A 547 -6.04 -19.15 1.04
CA ASP A 547 -7.02 -20.18 1.35
C ASP A 547 -8.33 -20.05 0.53
N THR A 548 -8.61 -18.86 -0.02
CA THR A 548 -9.82 -18.52 -0.81
C THR A 548 -9.58 -18.45 -2.32
N LEU A 549 -8.38 -18.80 -2.81
CA LEU A 549 -8.09 -18.79 -4.25
C LEU A 549 -8.74 -19.94 -5.02
N ASN A 550 -9.26 -20.97 -4.34
CA ASN A 550 -9.84 -22.15 -4.96
C ASN A 550 -11.23 -22.45 -4.35
N ASP A 551 -12.28 -21.82 -4.87
CA ASP A 551 -13.65 -22.32 -4.69
C ASP A 551 -13.89 -23.44 -5.70
N GLY A 552 -13.66 -24.68 -5.25
CA GLY A 552 -13.79 -25.90 -6.03
C GLY A 552 -13.42 -27.15 -5.22
N ILE A 553 -14.45 -27.70 -4.56
CA ILE A 553 -14.69 -29.06 -4.03
C ILE A 553 -13.49 -30.07 -3.96
N PHE A 554 -12.88 -30.18 -2.77
CA PHE A 554 -12.62 -31.41 -1.96
C PHE A 554 -11.40 -31.25 -1.02
N SER A 555 -11.63 -31.43 0.30
CA SER A 555 -10.84 -32.27 1.24
C SER A 555 -10.81 -31.72 2.68
N GLU A 556 -11.31 -32.54 3.61
CA GLU A 556 -11.31 -32.42 5.08
C GLU A 556 -9.91 -32.28 5.72
N SER A 557 -8.83 -32.20 4.92
CA SER A 557 -7.45 -32.04 5.37
C SER A 557 -6.95 -30.58 5.43
N GLY A 558 -7.77 -29.61 4.99
CA GLY A 558 -7.40 -28.19 5.04
C GLY A 558 -6.32 -27.76 4.03
N LEU A 559 -5.98 -28.64 3.08
CA LEU A 559 -5.19 -28.39 1.88
C LEU A 559 -6.12 -28.46 0.66
N ARG A 560 -6.54 -27.31 0.11
CA ARG A 560 -7.38 -27.24 -1.10
C ARG A 560 -6.50 -27.34 -2.35
N TYR A 561 -6.43 -28.53 -2.94
CA TYR A 561 -5.74 -28.79 -4.21
C TYR A 561 -6.57 -28.29 -5.40
N SER A 562 -5.98 -27.45 -6.25
CA SER A 562 -6.57 -27.11 -7.54
C SER A 562 -6.01 -28.02 -8.61
N PHE A 563 -6.89 -28.65 -9.37
CA PHE A 563 -6.52 -29.49 -10.50
C PHE A 563 -7.01 -28.84 -11.79
N THR A 564 -6.24 -29.00 -12.86
CA THR A 564 -6.75 -28.73 -14.21
C THR A 564 -7.81 -29.76 -14.61
N ASP A 565 -8.58 -29.49 -15.66
CA ASP A 565 -9.62 -30.39 -16.18
C ASP A 565 -9.08 -31.79 -16.52
N ASP A 566 -7.81 -31.89 -16.92
CA ASP A 566 -7.09 -33.15 -17.15
C ASP A 566 -6.43 -33.75 -15.90
N ASN A 567 -6.86 -33.35 -14.70
CA ASN A 567 -6.44 -33.88 -13.40
C ASN A 567 -4.95 -33.71 -13.06
N LYS A 568 -4.30 -32.63 -13.52
CA LYS A 568 -2.95 -32.26 -13.08
C LYS A 568 -3.00 -31.27 -11.92
N LEU A 569 -2.19 -31.50 -10.90
CA LEU A 569 -2.17 -30.63 -9.72
C LEU A 569 -1.47 -29.30 -10.06
N ILE A 570 -2.13 -28.18 -9.76
CA ILE A 570 -1.59 -26.83 -9.93
C ILE A 570 -0.76 -26.47 -8.69
N ASP A 571 0.52 -26.13 -8.87
CA ASP A 571 1.36 -25.59 -7.79
C ASP A 571 1.21 -24.07 -7.67
N SER A 572 1.25 -23.41 -8.82
CA SER A 572 1.03 -21.97 -8.95
C SER A 572 0.36 -21.67 -10.29
N GLU A 573 -0.42 -20.61 -10.32
CA GLU A 573 -1.04 -20.11 -11.54
C GLU A 573 -0.90 -18.59 -11.65
N THR A 574 -0.79 -18.14 -12.89
CA THR A 574 -0.66 -16.74 -13.28
C THR A 574 -1.16 -16.58 -14.72
N TYR A 575 -0.99 -15.39 -15.29
CA TYR A 575 -1.17 -15.11 -16.71
C TYR A 575 0.19 -14.87 -17.38
N VAL A 576 0.21 -14.91 -18.72
CA VAL A 576 1.38 -14.47 -19.51
C VAL A 576 1.49 -12.95 -19.43
N GLY A 577 2.61 -12.46 -18.88
CA GLY A 577 2.86 -11.04 -18.63
C GLY A 577 3.27 -10.23 -19.86
N GLY A 578 4.10 -9.21 -19.65
CA GLY A 578 4.62 -8.35 -20.72
C GLY A 578 5.41 -9.13 -21.79
N HIS A 579 5.33 -8.64 -23.02
CA HIS A 579 6.04 -9.20 -24.18
C HIS A 579 7.32 -8.40 -24.44
N VAL A 580 8.46 -9.07 -24.52
CA VAL A 580 9.77 -8.45 -24.72
C VAL A 580 10.55 -9.23 -25.77
N GLU A 581 11.05 -8.53 -26.78
CA GLU A 581 11.85 -9.08 -27.86
C GLU A 581 13.05 -8.17 -28.14
N ALA A 582 14.24 -8.77 -28.23
CA ALA A 582 15.41 -8.14 -28.82
C ALA A 582 15.56 -8.68 -30.24
N LEU A 583 15.16 -7.86 -31.23
CA LEU A 583 15.08 -8.27 -32.63
C LEU A 583 16.45 -8.17 -33.30
N GLU A 584 17.15 -7.07 -33.05
CA GLU A 584 18.48 -6.81 -33.59
C GLU A 584 19.41 -6.22 -32.53
N ALA A 585 20.69 -6.59 -32.62
CA ALA A 585 21.75 -6.07 -31.76
C ALA A 585 22.85 -5.46 -32.63
N GLY A 586 23.38 -4.30 -32.23
CA GLY A 586 24.41 -3.61 -32.98
C GLY A 586 24.57 -2.16 -32.56
N VAL A 587 25.44 -1.44 -33.27
CA VAL A 587 25.62 0.00 -33.11
C VAL A 587 24.83 0.70 -34.21
N PHE A 588 23.71 1.31 -33.82
CA PHE A 588 22.88 2.12 -34.71
C PHE A 588 23.05 3.59 -34.32
N ARG A 589 23.43 4.42 -35.28
CA ARG A 589 23.62 5.86 -35.08
C ARG A 589 23.06 6.62 -36.26
N ALA A 590 22.58 7.84 -35.99
CA ALA A 590 22.01 8.71 -37.02
C ALA A 590 23.01 9.13 -38.11
N ASP A 591 24.31 8.87 -37.93
CA ASP A 591 25.37 9.18 -38.89
C ASP A 591 25.99 7.94 -39.55
N ILE A 592 25.48 6.73 -39.27
CA ILE A 592 25.94 5.49 -39.88
C ILE A 592 24.84 4.95 -40.81
N PRO A 593 25.07 4.86 -42.13
CA PRO A 593 24.09 4.32 -43.06
C PRO A 593 23.69 2.87 -42.74
N VAL A 594 22.40 2.58 -42.84
CA VAL A 594 21.82 1.24 -42.66
C VAL A 594 20.99 0.86 -43.89
N ARG A 595 20.73 -0.44 -44.07
CA ARG A 595 20.08 -0.97 -45.27
C ARG A 595 18.61 -1.28 -45.02
N PHE A 596 17.72 -0.38 -45.42
CA PHE A 596 16.28 -0.61 -45.31
C PHE A 596 15.74 -1.53 -46.42
N ARG A 597 14.81 -2.40 -46.04
CA ARG A 597 14.01 -3.23 -46.95
C ARG A 597 12.53 -3.07 -46.64
N LEU A 598 11.89 -2.12 -47.31
CA LEU A 598 10.47 -1.83 -47.14
C LEU A 598 9.61 -2.81 -47.94
N VAL A 599 8.37 -3.01 -47.51
CA VAL A 599 7.34 -3.79 -48.20
C VAL A 599 6.45 -2.81 -48.99
N PRO A 600 6.54 -2.76 -50.34
CA PRO A 600 5.79 -1.79 -51.15
C PRO A 600 4.28 -1.79 -50.89
N ALA A 601 3.71 -2.98 -50.67
CA ALA A 601 2.29 -3.14 -50.36
C ALA A 601 1.88 -2.43 -49.06
N ALA A 602 2.78 -2.32 -48.08
CA ALA A 602 2.51 -1.60 -46.82
C ALA A 602 2.56 -0.09 -47.04
N CYS A 603 3.56 0.42 -47.76
CA CYS A 603 3.67 1.83 -48.15
C CYS A 603 2.42 2.30 -48.91
N LYS A 604 1.95 1.49 -49.86
CA LYS A 604 0.71 1.77 -50.61
C LYS A 604 -0.52 1.84 -49.69
N ARG A 605 -0.69 0.88 -48.77
CA ARG A 605 -1.81 0.90 -47.80
C ARG A 605 -1.78 2.15 -46.92
N LEU A 606 -0.59 2.55 -46.45
CA LEU A 606 -0.43 3.78 -45.65
C LEU A 606 -0.76 5.01 -46.47
N ARG A 607 -0.32 5.06 -47.74
CA ARG A 607 -0.59 6.17 -48.67
C ARG A 607 -2.08 6.36 -48.87
N ASP A 608 -2.80 5.28 -49.14
CA ASP A 608 -4.25 5.30 -49.37
C ASP A 608 -5.04 5.76 -48.11
N ASP A 609 -4.39 5.75 -46.94
CA ASP A 609 -4.99 6.03 -45.62
C ASP A 609 -4.52 7.34 -44.97
N VAL A 610 -3.60 8.09 -45.62
CA VAL A 610 -2.98 9.33 -45.09
C VAL A 610 -4.03 10.33 -44.64
N ARG A 611 -5.00 10.63 -45.53
CA ARG A 611 -6.04 11.63 -45.26
C ARG A 611 -6.88 11.25 -44.04
N ARG A 612 -7.31 9.99 -43.92
CA ARG A 612 -8.08 9.52 -42.77
C ARG A 612 -7.25 9.63 -41.49
N CYS A 613 -6.00 9.15 -41.50
CA CYS A 613 -5.10 9.19 -40.35
C CYS A 613 -4.83 10.63 -39.85
N LEU A 614 -4.56 11.57 -40.76
CA LEU A 614 -4.33 12.97 -40.41
C LEU A 614 -5.59 13.64 -39.87
N THR A 615 -6.75 13.42 -40.49
CA THR A 615 -8.04 13.93 -40.00
C THR A 615 -8.33 13.40 -38.59
N GLU A 616 -8.17 12.11 -38.35
CA GLU A 616 -8.38 11.51 -37.03
C GLU A 616 -7.39 12.05 -35.99
N THR A 617 -6.12 12.18 -36.34
CA THR A 617 -5.07 12.70 -35.44
C THR A 617 -5.38 14.13 -35.01
N ILE A 618 -5.71 15.01 -35.97
CA ILE A 618 -6.05 16.41 -35.67
C ILE A 618 -7.35 16.49 -34.85
N SER A 619 -8.37 15.68 -35.20
CA SER A 619 -9.62 15.63 -34.43
C SER A 619 -9.37 15.29 -32.96
N LEU A 620 -8.50 14.30 -32.71
CA LEU A 620 -8.12 13.87 -31.36
C LEU A 620 -7.34 14.96 -30.61
N GLU A 621 -6.38 15.63 -31.25
CA GLU A 621 -5.62 16.73 -30.63
C GLU A 621 -6.49 17.94 -30.29
N LEU A 622 -7.50 18.23 -31.11
CA LEU A 622 -8.48 19.30 -30.88
C LEU A 622 -9.58 18.91 -29.87
N ASN A 623 -9.59 17.67 -29.37
CA ASN A 623 -10.71 17.09 -28.61
C ASN A 623 -12.07 17.23 -29.33
N ALA A 624 -12.07 17.31 -30.66
CA ALA A 624 -13.28 17.37 -31.47
C ALA A 624 -13.86 15.94 -31.59
N LYS A 625 -15.08 15.73 -31.09
CA LYS A 625 -15.79 14.45 -31.26
C LYS A 625 -16.32 14.25 -32.68
N ASP A 626 -16.36 15.32 -33.47
CA ASP A 626 -16.88 15.35 -34.83
C ASP A 626 -15.75 15.77 -35.77
N SER A 627 -15.37 14.88 -36.68
CA SER A 627 -14.30 15.10 -37.65
C SER A 627 -14.60 16.27 -38.61
N SER A 628 -15.87 16.65 -38.76
CA SER A 628 -16.25 17.82 -39.58
C SER A 628 -15.77 19.15 -39.01
N LEU A 629 -15.44 19.22 -37.71
CA LEU A 629 -14.80 20.40 -37.11
C LEU A 629 -13.40 20.65 -37.64
N VAL A 630 -12.67 19.60 -38.05
CA VAL A 630 -11.33 19.74 -38.63
C VAL A 630 -11.40 20.54 -39.94
N GLU A 631 -12.40 20.25 -40.78
CA GLU A 631 -12.64 20.98 -42.03
C GLU A 631 -12.95 22.46 -41.82
N SER A 632 -13.47 22.83 -40.63
CA SER A 632 -13.80 24.22 -40.27
C SER A 632 -12.66 24.98 -39.58
N LEU A 633 -11.73 24.28 -38.92
CA LEU A 633 -10.67 24.87 -38.08
C LEU A 633 -9.29 24.82 -38.72
N VAL A 634 -9.09 23.94 -39.69
CA VAL A 634 -7.82 23.79 -40.42
C VAL A 634 -7.99 24.33 -41.83
N ASP A 635 -7.03 25.12 -42.27
CA ASP A 635 -6.98 25.60 -43.65
C ASP A 635 -6.89 24.42 -44.62
N SER A 636 -7.90 24.27 -45.49
CA SER A 636 -8.02 23.12 -46.39
C SER A 636 -6.83 23.02 -47.35
N LYS A 637 -6.30 24.16 -47.80
CA LYS A 637 -5.13 24.21 -48.68
C LYS A 637 -3.88 23.66 -48.00
N SER A 638 -3.63 24.09 -46.76
CA SER A 638 -2.50 23.59 -45.96
C SER A 638 -2.64 22.11 -45.64
N PHE A 639 -3.85 21.64 -45.35
CA PHE A 639 -4.13 20.22 -45.10
C PHE A 639 -3.87 19.36 -46.33
N ASP A 640 -4.39 19.78 -47.50
CA ASP A 640 -4.18 19.08 -48.77
C ASP A 640 -2.70 19.06 -49.18
N GLU A 641 -1.97 20.15 -48.92
CA GLU A 641 -0.54 20.23 -49.18
C GLU A 641 0.24 19.20 -48.33
N VAL A 642 -0.01 19.12 -47.03
CA VAL A 642 0.63 18.14 -46.14
C VAL A 642 0.26 16.70 -46.53
N CYS A 643 -1.02 16.44 -46.82
CA CYS A 643 -1.43 15.11 -47.30
C CYS A 643 -0.69 14.72 -48.56
N SER A 644 -0.62 15.62 -49.55
CA SER A 644 0.07 15.37 -50.82
C SER A 644 1.58 15.13 -50.64
N GLN A 645 2.23 15.87 -49.72
CA GLN A 645 3.64 15.67 -49.39
C GLN A 645 3.90 14.28 -48.78
N VAL A 646 3.07 13.84 -47.84
CA VAL A 646 3.18 12.52 -47.21
C VAL A 646 2.87 11.41 -48.23
N GLU A 647 1.83 11.58 -49.04
CA GLU A 647 1.44 10.64 -50.10
C GLU A 647 2.57 10.45 -51.13
N ALA A 648 3.21 11.55 -51.56
CA ALA A 648 4.34 11.52 -52.49
C ALA A 648 5.58 10.83 -51.88
N THR A 649 5.87 11.09 -50.60
CA THR A 649 6.98 10.44 -49.89
C THR A 649 6.76 8.93 -49.79
N LEU A 650 5.54 8.50 -49.45
CA LEU A 650 5.19 7.08 -49.38
C LEU A 650 5.25 6.39 -50.76
N GLU A 651 4.97 7.13 -51.84
CA GLU A 651 5.13 6.60 -53.20
C GLU A 651 6.60 6.39 -53.56
N ASP A 652 7.48 7.36 -53.29
CA ASP A 652 8.93 7.21 -53.51
C ASP A 652 9.52 6.04 -52.72
N LEU A 653 9.08 5.87 -51.47
CA LEU A 653 9.45 4.72 -50.64
C LEU A 653 8.95 3.39 -51.21
N SER A 654 7.79 3.38 -51.87
CA SER A 654 7.22 2.19 -52.52
C SER A 654 7.91 1.85 -53.84
N GLU A 655 8.33 2.85 -54.61
CA GLU A 655 9.06 2.68 -55.88
C GLU A 655 10.50 2.20 -55.67
N MET A 656 11.16 2.69 -54.61
CA MET A 656 12.51 2.27 -54.22
C MET A 656 12.53 1.63 -52.82
N PRO A 657 12.05 0.39 -52.65
CA PRO A 657 11.91 -0.24 -51.34
C PRO A 657 13.22 -0.74 -50.72
N SER A 658 14.30 -0.83 -51.49
CA SER A 658 15.63 -1.22 -50.99
C SER A 658 16.55 -0.02 -51.01
N ARG A 659 16.91 0.50 -49.83
CA ARG A 659 17.64 1.77 -49.69
C ARG A 659 18.80 1.61 -48.72
N VAL A 660 19.82 2.45 -48.87
CA VAL A 660 20.93 2.55 -47.92
C VAL A 660 21.08 4.02 -47.54
N GLU A 661 20.66 4.36 -46.33
CA GLU A 661 20.55 5.74 -45.85
C GLU A 661 20.84 5.83 -44.36
N CYS A 662 21.13 7.03 -43.87
CA CYS A 662 21.30 7.28 -42.44
C CYS A 662 19.95 7.18 -41.70
N PRO A 663 19.85 6.40 -40.61
CA PRO A 663 18.57 6.17 -39.93
C PRO A 663 18.16 7.35 -39.04
N LEU A 664 16.85 7.49 -38.83
CA LEU A 664 16.29 8.27 -37.73
C LEU A 664 15.89 7.31 -36.61
N ILE A 665 16.49 7.47 -35.43
CA ILE A 665 16.21 6.60 -34.27
C ILE A 665 15.01 7.16 -33.50
N VAL A 666 13.90 6.43 -33.51
CA VAL A 666 12.63 6.84 -32.89
C VAL A 666 12.23 5.86 -31.80
N HIS A 667 11.70 6.38 -30.70
CA HIS A 667 11.10 5.59 -29.62
C HIS A 667 9.60 5.92 -29.52
N LEU A 668 8.77 4.92 -29.77
CA LEU A 668 7.31 5.02 -29.66
C LEU A 668 6.86 4.36 -28.35
N ASP A 669 6.17 5.11 -27.49
CA ASP A 669 5.64 4.62 -26.23
C ASP A 669 4.16 5.00 -26.08
N VAL A 670 3.35 4.06 -25.58
CA VAL A 670 1.93 4.27 -25.33
C VAL A 670 1.78 4.90 -23.95
N GLY A 671 1.44 6.19 -23.92
CA GLY A 671 1.23 6.92 -22.67
C GLY A 671 0.21 6.25 -21.75
N ALA A 672 0.65 5.78 -20.58
CA ALA A 672 -0.19 5.10 -19.58
C ALA A 672 -1.01 3.93 -20.17
N MET A 673 -0.33 3.03 -20.87
CA MET A 673 -0.90 1.91 -21.61
C MET A 673 -1.95 1.09 -20.84
N TYR A 674 -1.57 0.42 -19.74
CA TYR A 674 -2.49 -0.44 -18.98
C TYR A 674 -3.71 0.31 -18.41
N PRO A 675 -3.55 1.49 -17.78
CA PRO A 675 -4.70 2.33 -17.40
C PRO A 675 -5.64 2.64 -18.56
N ASN A 676 -5.11 2.96 -19.75
CA ASN A 676 -5.97 3.23 -20.90
C ASN A 676 -6.66 1.97 -21.43
N ILE A 677 -6.00 0.80 -21.42
CA ILE A 677 -6.65 -0.48 -21.76
C ILE A 677 -7.80 -0.79 -20.79
N ILE A 678 -7.57 -0.56 -19.49
CA ILE A 678 -8.60 -0.70 -18.44
C ILE A 678 -9.81 0.20 -18.74
N LEU A 679 -9.55 1.48 -19.07
CA LEU A 679 -10.61 2.46 -19.33
C LEU A 679 -11.38 2.17 -20.62
N THR A 680 -10.68 1.83 -21.71
CA THR A 680 -11.29 1.53 -23.02
C THR A 680 -12.18 0.30 -22.97
N ASN A 681 -11.81 -0.72 -22.21
CA ASN A 681 -12.55 -1.98 -22.13
C ASN A 681 -13.41 -2.10 -20.87
N ARG A 682 -13.44 -1.05 -20.02
CA ARG A 682 -14.17 -1.00 -18.75
C ARG A 682 -13.84 -2.16 -17.81
N LEU A 683 -12.55 -2.47 -17.71
CA LEU A 683 -12.06 -3.62 -16.93
C LEU A 683 -12.03 -3.29 -15.44
N GLN A 684 -12.69 -4.12 -14.64
CA GLN A 684 -12.66 -4.03 -13.18
C GLN A 684 -12.98 -5.39 -12.57
N PRO A 685 -12.45 -5.71 -11.37
CA PRO A 685 -12.54 -7.08 -10.84
C PRO A 685 -13.96 -7.61 -10.68
N SER A 686 -14.92 -6.76 -10.28
CA SER A 686 -16.33 -7.14 -10.14
C SER A 686 -17.06 -7.35 -11.46
N ALA A 687 -16.51 -6.86 -12.59
CA ALA A 687 -17.15 -6.97 -13.90
C ALA A 687 -16.59 -8.10 -14.76
N VAL A 688 -15.40 -8.62 -14.42
CA VAL A 688 -14.68 -9.61 -15.23
C VAL A 688 -14.86 -11.00 -14.62
N THR A 689 -15.41 -11.93 -15.39
CA THR A 689 -15.64 -13.32 -14.97
C THR A 689 -15.22 -14.30 -16.06
N ALA A 690 -14.66 -15.45 -15.66
CA ALA A 690 -14.42 -16.58 -16.55
C ALA A 690 -15.70 -17.38 -16.83
N ASP A 691 -16.65 -17.38 -15.90
CA ASP A 691 -17.91 -18.12 -16.00
C ASP A 691 -19.06 -17.14 -16.27
N ALA A 692 -19.31 -16.91 -17.56
CA ALA A 692 -20.33 -15.97 -18.01
C ALA A 692 -21.75 -16.46 -17.70
N ASP A 693 -21.98 -17.77 -17.75
CA ASP A 693 -23.30 -18.37 -17.53
C ASP A 693 -23.69 -18.24 -16.07
N LYS A 694 -22.82 -18.61 -15.13
CA LYS A 694 -23.09 -18.46 -13.70
C LYS A 694 -23.34 -17.01 -13.29
N HIS A 695 -22.58 -16.07 -13.85
CA HIS A 695 -22.67 -14.67 -13.47
C HIS A 695 -23.84 -13.93 -14.16
N CYS A 696 -24.17 -14.28 -15.40
CA CYS A 696 -25.12 -13.51 -16.20
C CYS A 696 -26.50 -14.16 -16.32
N SER A 697 -26.62 -15.48 -16.24
CA SER A 697 -27.93 -16.17 -16.41
C SER A 697 -28.99 -15.69 -15.41
N GLY A 698 -28.59 -15.44 -14.15
CA GLY A 698 -29.45 -14.92 -13.10
C GLY A 698 -29.69 -13.41 -13.15
N CYS A 699 -29.08 -12.69 -14.09
CA CYS A 699 -29.17 -11.24 -14.19
C CYS A 699 -30.49 -10.81 -14.84
N HIS A 700 -31.19 -9.86 -14.25
CA HIS A 700 -32.43 -9.29 -14.77
C HIS A 700 -32.29 -8.70 -16.18
N PHE A 701 -31.06 -8.32 -16.56
CA PHE A 701 -30.75 -7.74 -17.86
C PHE A 701 -30.30 -8.75 -18.91
N TYR A 702 -30.23 -10.03 -18.56
CA TYR A 702 -29.92 -11.09 -19.51
C TYR A 702 -31.08 -11.27 -20.49
N LYS A 703 -30.86 -10.84 -21.73
CA LYS A 703 -31.80 -10.96 -22.85
C LYS A 703 -31.04 -11.32 -24.13
N PRO A 704 -31.60 -12.15 -25.02
CA PRO A 704 -31.03 -12.36 -26.35
C PRO A 704 -30.80 -11.02 -27.06
N GLY A 705 -29.58 -10.78 -27.55
CA GLY A 705 -29.21 -9.52 -28.23
C GLY A 705 -28.80 -8.35 -27.30
N ALA A 706 -28.63 -8.58 -26.00
CA ALA A 706 -28.11 -7.55 -25.09
C ALA A 706 -26.62 -7.26 -25.34
N ASN A 707 -26.30 -6.02 -25.73
CA ASN A 707 -24.92 -5.58 -26.03
C ASN A 707 -24.06 -5.26 -24.78
N CYS A 708 -24.44 -5.76 -23.60
CA CYS A 708 -23.71 -5.48 -22.35
C CYS A 708 -22.58 -6.48 -22.05
N GLN A 709 -22.51 -7.60 -22.76
CA GLN A 709 -21.47 -8.61 -22.59
C GLN A 709 -20.34 -8.35 -23.58
N ARG A 710 -19.12 -8.11 -23.07
CA ARG A 710 -17.92 -7.99 -23.90
C ARG A 710 -16.99 -9.16 -23.61
N PHE A 711 -16.72 -10.01 -24.58
CA PHE A 711 -15.80 -11.14 -24.42
C PHE A 711 -14.39 -10.75 -24.85
N MET A 712 -13.40 -11.10 -24.02
CA MET A 712 -11.99 -10.80 -24.28
C MET A 712 -11.12 -12.01 -23.95
N THR A 713 -10.13 -12.27 -24.81
CA THR A 713 -9.19 -13.37 -24.62
C THR A 713 -8.02 -12.96 -23.71
N TRP A 714 -7.45 -13.95 -23.04
CA TRP A 714 -6.24 -13.83 -22.23
C TRP A 714 -5.50 -15.16 -22.17
N GLN A 715 -4.22 -15.12 -21.79
CA GLN A 715 -3.41 -16.33 -21.70
C GLN A 715 -3.14 -16.69 -20.23
N TRP A 716 -3.74 -17.78 -19.78
CA TRP A 716 -3.45 -18.40 -18.49
C TRP A 716 -2.14 -19.19 -18.57
N ARG A 717 -1.37 -19.19 -17.48
CA ARG A 717 -0.12 -19.91 -17.34
C ARG A 717 -0.08 -20.60 -15.97
N GLY A 718 -0.08 -21.92 -15.97
CA GLY A 718 0.06 -22.73 -14.76
C GLY A 718 1.42 -23.42 -14.67
N GLU A 719 1.93 -23.51 -13.45
CA GLU A 719 3.01 -24.42 -13.07
C GLU A 719 2.38 -25.67 -12.42
N LEU A 720 2.41 -26.78 -13.14
CA LEU A 720 1.74 -28.01 -12.78
C LEU A 720 2.73 -29.02 -12.22
N TRP A 721 2.37 -29.76 -11.18
CA TRP A 721 3.14 -30.92 -10.74
C TRP A 721 3.11 -32.01 -11.81
N THR A 722 4.25 -32.68 -12.02
CA THR A 722 4.31 -33.79 -13.00
C THR A 722 3.50 -35.00 -12.54
N ALA A 723 3.42 -35.21 -11.22
CA ALA A 723 2.65 -36.27 -10.58
C ALA A 723 1.16 -36.19 -10.96
N SER A 724 0.58 -37.36 -11.21
CA SER A 724 -0.86 -37.52 -11.39
C SER A 724 -1.62 -37.41 -10.06
N ARG A 725 -2.92 -37.13 -10.13
CA ARG A 725 -3.81 -37.08 -8.96
C ARG A 725 -3.72 -38.33 -8.07
N ALA A 726 -3.65 -39.51 -8.66
CA ALA A 726 -3.52 -40.77 -7.92
C ALA A 726 -2.19 -40.88 -7.14
N GLU A 727 -1.10 -40.36 -7.69
CA GLU A 727 0.21 -40.36 -7.04
C GLU A 727 0.30 -39.32 -5.93
N VAL A 728 -0.32 -38.15 -6.12
CA VAL A 728 -0.47 -37.14 -5.07
C VAL A 728 -1.19 -37.75 -3.87
N TYR A 729 -2.34 -38.40 -4.08
CA TYR A 729 -3.09 -39.06 -3.01
C TYR A 729 -2.30 -40.20 -2.35
N ARG A 730 -1.48 -40.93 -3.12
CA ARG A 730 -0.60 -41.96 -2.55
C ARG A 730 0.46 -41.36 -1.63
N VAL A 731 1.09 -40.24 -2.03
CA VAL A 731 2.06 -39.52 -1.21
C VAL A 731 1.40 -39.01 0.08
N GLN A 732 0.18 -38.49 0.00
CA GLN A 732 -0.58 -38.05 1.17
C GLN A 732 -0.90 -39.19 2.13
N ALA A 733 -1.41 -40.31 1.61
CA ALA A 733 -1.71 -41.48 2.42
C ALA A 733 -0.45 -41.98 3.16
N GLN A 734 0.72 -41.90 2.51
CA GLN A 734 2.00 -42.20 3.16
C GLN A 734 2.32 -41.19 4.27
N LEU A 735 2.19 -39.89 4.01
CA LEU A 735 2.47 -38.84 5.01
C LEU A 735 1.58 -38.95 6.25
N GLN A 736 0.30 -39.31 6.08
CA GLN A 736 -0.64 -39.49 7.20
C GLN A 736 -0.23 -40.61 8.17
N GLN A 737 0.58 -41.57 7.73
CA GLN A 737 1.10 -42.66 8.55
C GLN A 737 2.44 -42.31 9.21
N GLU A 738 3.11 -41.24 8.77
CA GLU A 738 4.42 -40.82 9.27
C GLU A 738 4.29 -39.89 10.50
N LYS A 739 5.37 -39.82 11.29
CA LYS A 739 5.50 -38.91 12.43
C LYS A 739 6.64 -37.94 12.20
N PHE A 740 6.44 -36.69 12.63
CA PHE A 740 7.34 -35.57 12.36
C PHE A 740 7.74 -34.88 13.67
N PRO A 741 8.99 -34.42 13.79
CA PRO A 741 9.42 -33.63 14.94
C PRO A 741 8.71 -32.27 14.94
N LEU A 742 8.15 -31.84 16.07
CA LEU A 742 7.54 -30.52 16.25
C LEU A 742 8.28 -29.75 17.35
N LYS A 743 8.58 -28.47 17.09
CA LYS A 743 9.35 -27.63 18.03
C LYS A 743 8.56 -27.43 19.33
N GLY A 744 9.13 -27.85 20.46
CA GLY A 744 8.49 -27.78 21.79
C GLY A 744 7.84 -29.06 22.27
N GLU A 745 7.71 -30.08 21.40
CA GLU A 745 7.25 -31.42 21.79
C GLU A 745 8.44 -32.38 21.94
N PRO A 746 8.47 -33.21 23.00
CA PRO A 746 9.57 -34.15 23.23
C PRO A 746 9.53 -35.39 22.30
N PHE A 747 8.40 -35.64 21.63
CA PHE A 747 8.21 -36.80 20.75
C PHE A 747 7.66 -36.40 19.38
N PRO A 748 7.98 -37.16 18.31
CA PRO A 748 7.40 -36.93 16.99
C PRO A 748 5.87 -37.06 17.00
N VAL A 749 5.20 -36.08 16.39
CA VAL A 749 3.73 -36.01 16.28
C VAL A 749 3.27 -36.53 14.91
N PRO A 750 2.06 -37.12 14.80
CA PRO A 750 1.46 -37.46 13.52
C PRO A 750 1.26 -36.24 12.60
N PHE A 751 1.28 -36.44 11.29
CA PHE A 751 1.16 -35.38 10.28
C PHE A 751 -0.02 -34.40 10.52
N HIS A 752 -1.21 -34.90 10.83
CA HIS A 752 -2.40 -34.07 11.07
C HIS A 752 -2.30 -33.14 12.29
N LYS A 753 -1.35 -33.40 13.22
CA LYS A 753 -1.10 -32.53 14.39
C LYS A 753 -0.10 -31.41 14.10
N LEU A 754 0.60 -31.45 12.96
CA LEU A 754 1.50 -30.37 12.58
C LEU A 754 0.71 -29.08 12.29
N PRO A 755 1.31 -27.90 12.48
CA PRO A 755 0.78 -26.66 11.92
C PRO A 755 0.56 -26.81 10.40
N LYS A 756 -0.52 -26.22 9.88
CA LYS A 756 -0.86 -26.32 8.45
C LYS A 756 0.27 -25.89 7.52
N GLU A 757 1.00 -24.85 7.89
CA GLU A 757 2.16 -24.35 7.12
C GLU A 757 3.27 -25.40 7.03
N GLU A 758 3.56 -26.10 8.13
CA GLU A 758 4.52 -27.20 8.15
C GLU A 758 4.01 -28.42 7.38
N GLN A 759 2.71 -28.74 7.46
CA GLN A 759 2.09 -29.80 6.65
C GLN A 759 2.31 -29.53 5.15
N ILE A 760 2.00 -28.32 4.68
CA ILE A 760 2.23 -27.88 3.29
C ILE A 760 3.70 -28.04 2.91
N ALA A 761 4.62 -27.57 3.75
CA ALA A 761 6.06 -27.61 3.46
C ALA A 761 6.58 -29.05 3.35
N VAL A 762 6.18 -29.93 4.26
CA VAL A 762 6.56 -31.35 4.25
C VAL A 762 5.99 -32.04 3.02
N GLU A 763 4.73 -31.78 2.69
CA GLU A 763 4.07 -32.40 1.54
C GLU A 763 4.69 -31.97 0.21
N LYS A 764 4.88 -30.65 -0.01
CA LYS A 764 5.55 -30.14 -1.20
C LYS A 764 6.95 -30.73 -1.36
N LYS A 765 7.71 -30.86 -0.26
CA LYS A 765 9.03 -31.49 -0.29
C LYS A 765 8.93 -32.96 -0.72
N ARG A 766 8.02 -33.74 -0.14
CA ARG A 766 7.86 -35.17 -0.46
C ARG A 766 7.41 -35.38 -1.90
N LEU A 767 6.46 -34.56 -2.38
CA LEU A 767 5.99 -34.61 -3.75
C LEU A 767 7.11 -34.20 -4.73
N GLY A 768 7.92 -33.19 -4.38
CA GLY A 768 9.10 -32.79 -5.14
C GLY A 768 10.13 -33.90 -5.29
N ASP A 769 10.42 -34.62 -4.21
CA ASP A 769 11.35 -35.75 -4.23
C ASP A 769 10.79 -36.96 -4.99
N PHE A 770 9.48 -37.18 -4.97
CA PHE A 770 8.82 -38.18 -5.81
C PHE A 770 8.93 -37.81 -7.28
N CYS A 771 8.53 -36.59 -7.67
CA CYS A 771 8.56 -36.14 -9.05
C CYS A 771 9.99 -36.15 -9.63
N ARG A 772 10.99 -35.71 -8.85
CA ARG A 772 12.40 -35.76 -9.26
C ARG A 772 12.89 -37.19 -9.51
N ARG A 773 12.42 -38.17 -8.72
CA ARG A 773 12.82 -39.58 -8.89
C ARG A 773 12.09 -40.24 -10.06
N ALA A 774 10.77 -40.09 -10.14
CA ALA A 774 9.91 -40.76 -11.12
C ALA A 774 9.96 -40.11 -12.51
N TYR A 775 9.96 -38.78 -12.57
CA TYR A 775 9.80 -38.02 -13.83
C TYR A 775 11.03 -37.19 -14.22
N LYS A 776 12.08 -37.15 -13.38
CA LYS A 776 13.29 -36.31 -13.55
C LYS A 776 13.02 -34.80 -13.63
N ARG A 777 11.78 -34.39 -13.41
CA ARG A 777 11.30 -33.01 -13.43
C ARG A 777 10.24 -32.87 -12.35
N ILE A 778 10.15 -31.70 -11.71
CA ILE A 778 9.18 -31.45 -10.64
C ILE A 778 7.89 -30.85 -11.22
N HIS A 779 8.03 -29.80 -12.03
CA HIS A 779 6.92 -29.04 -12.58
C HIS A 779 6.93 -28.97 -14.11
N ILE A 780 5.75 -28.91 -14.73
CA ILE A 780 5.51 -28.66 -16.14
C ILE A 780 4.77 -27.32 -16.26
N THR A 781 5.28 -26.43 -17.10
CA THR A 781 4.60 -25.16 -17.42
C THR A 781 3.62 -25.41 -18.56
N ARG A 782 2.37 -24.97 -18.38
CA ARG A 782 1.31 -25.02 -19.41
C ARG A 782 0.74 -23.62 -19.61
N THR A 783 0.52 -23.25 -20.87
CA THR A 783 -0.13 -22.00 -21.25
C THR A 783 -1.39 -22.32 -22.04
N GLU A 784 -2.48 -21.62 -21.75
CA GLU A 784 -3.78 -21.80 -22.39
C GLU A 784 -4.40 -20.46 -22.71
N GLU A 785 -5.00 -20.34 -23.90
CA GLU A 785 -5.88 -19.22 -24.20
C GLU A 785 -7.25 -19.45 -23.54
N ARG A 786 -7.71 -18.45 -22.78
CA ARG A 786 -9.00 -18.44 -22.10
C ARG A 786 -9.76 -17.18 -22.48
N THR A 787 -11.08 -17.22 -22.32
CA THR A 787 -11.96 -16.09 -22.57
C THR A 787 -12.62 -15.65 -21.28
N ALA A 788 -12.67 -14.34 -21.04
CA ALA A 788 -13.40 -13.74 -19.94
C ALA A 788 -14.51 -12.83 -20.48
N MET A 789 -15.65 -12.81 -19.81
CA MET A 789 -16.74 -11.89 -20.07
C MET A 789 -16.60 -10.67 -19.17
N VAL A 790 -16.77 -9.48 -19.75
CA VAL A 790 -16.72 -8.18 -19.08
C VAL A 790 -18.10 -7.54 -19.13
N CYS A 791 -18.76 -7.44 -17.98
CA CYS A 791 -20.05 -6.78 -17.84
C CYS A 791 -19.91 -5.26 -18.01
N GLN A 792 -20.48 -4.72 -19.08
CA GLN A 792 -20.42 -3.27 -19.37
C GLN A 792 -21.39 -2.43 -18.53
N ARG A 793 -22.20 -3.07 -17.66
CA ARG A 793 -23.23 -2.41 -16.83
C ARG A 793 -22.89 -2.36 -15.35
N GLU A 794 -21.87 -3.09 -14.90
CA GLU A 794 -21.46 -3.21 -13.50
C GLU A 794 -21.19 -1.84 -12.86
N ASN A 795 -21.35 -1.64 -11.55
CA ASN A 795 -21.01 -0.38 -10.89
C ASN A 795 -19.56 0.06 -11.21
N SER A 796 -19.37 1.24 -11.80
CA SER A 796 -18.08 1.68 -12.36
C SER A 796 -17.10 2.32 -11.36
N PHE A 797 -17.33 2.25 -10.04
CA PHE A 797 -16.49 2.99 -9.08
C PHE A 797 -14.98 2.75 -9.28
N TYR A 798 -14.56 1.54 -9.65
CA TYR A 798 -13.16 1.20 -9.93
C TYR A 798 -12.63 1.92 -11.19
N VAL A 799 -13.31 1.75 -12.32
CA VAL A 799 -12.92 2.37 -13.61
C VAL A 799 -12.98 3.90 -13.53
N ASP A 800 -14.00 4.45 -12.85
CA ASP A 800 -14.14 5.89 -12.63
C ASP A 800 -13.02 6.43 -11.74
N THR A 801 -12.55 5.64 -10.77
CA THR A 801 -11.36 5.98 -9.98
C THR A 801 -10.11 6.05 -10.85
N VAL A 802 -9.86 5.05 -11.71
CA VAL A 802 -8.72 5.06 -12.65
C VAL A 802 -8.80 6.27 -13.59
N ARG A 803 -10.00 6.58 -14.10
CA ARG A 803 -10.25 7.73 -14.99
C ARG A 803 -9.92 9.04 -14.28
N ALA A 804 -10.49 9.25 -13.10
CA ALA A 804 -10.28 10.46 -12.31
C ALA A 804 -8.80 10.66 -11.98
N PHE A 805 -8.06 9.59 -11.69
CA PHE A 805 -6.62 9.67 -11.40
C PHE A 805 -5.78 9.99 -12.62
N ARG A 806 -6.06 9.36 -13.77
CA ARG A 806 -5.40 9.68 -15.04
C ARG A 806 -5.64 11.14 -15.43
N ASP A 807 -6.88 11.60 -15.35
CA ASP A 807 -7.25 12.94 -15.78
C ASP A 807 -6.67 14.02 -14.84
N ARG A 808 -6.67 13.77 -13.52
CA ARG A 808 -5.95 14.62 -12.55
C ARG A 808 -4.46 14.68 -12.83
N ARG A 809 -3.82 13.54 -13.14
CA ARG A 809 -2.40 13.51 -13.55
C ARG A 809 -2.16 14.39 -14.76
N TYR A 810 -3.01 14.33 -15.78
CA TYR A 810 -2.88 15.16 -16.98
C TYR A 810 -3.05 16.64 -16.68
N LYS A 811 -4.01 17.01 -15.82
CA LYS A 811 -4.16 18.38 -15.31
C LYS A 811 -2.86 18.86 -14.64
N PHE A 812 -2.31 18.08 -13.71
CA PHE A 812 -1.06 18.44 -13.04
C PHE A 812 0.13 18.50 -14.00
N LYS A 813 0.27 17.54 -14.93
CA LYS A 813 1.30 17.55 -15.97
C LYS A 813 1.20 18.80 -16.87
N GLY A 814 -0.02 19.24 -17.19
CA GLY A 814 -0.26 20.49 -17.92
C GLY A 814 0.17 21.72 -17.11
N LEU A 815 -0.22 21.78 -15.83
CA LEU A 815 0.17 22.85 -14.91
C LEU A 815 1.69 22.90 -14.71
N THR A 816 2.38 21.76 -14.60
CA THR A 816 3.86 21.69 -14.55
C THR A 816 4.48 22.37 -15.77
N LYS A 817 3.97 22.13 -16.99
CA LYS A 817 4.47 22.79 -18.20
C LYS A 817 4.25 24.31 -18.17
N VAL A 818 3.07 24.75 -17.73
CA VAL A 818 2.73 26.18 -17.61
C VAL A 818 3.63 26.88 -16.59
N TRP A 819 3.79 26.29 -15.40
CA TRP A 819 4.60 26.87 -14.33
C TRP A 819 6.09 26.79 -14.63
N LYS A 820 6.55 25.82 -15.41
CA LYS A 820 7.92 25.80 -15.94
C LYS A 820 8.17 27.02 -16.82
N ARG A 821 7.27 27.29 -17.77
CA ARG A 821 7.36 28.48 -18.63
C ARG A 821 7.33 29.79 -17.82
N LYS A 822 6.43 29.89 -16.84
CA LYS A 822 6.36 31.06 -15.94
C LYS A 822 7.64 31.25 -15.12
N LEU A 823 8.26 30.16 -14.66
CA LEU A 823 9.53 30.22 -13.96
C LEU A 823 10.65 30.69 -14.90
N ASP A 824 10.72 30.17 -16.11
CA ASP A 824 11.70 30.59 -17.12
C ASP A 824 11.54 32.09 -17.45
N GLU A 825 10.30 32.57 -17.59
CA GLU A 825 9.96 33.99 -17.77
C GLU A 825 10.37 34.84 -16.56
N ALA A 826 10.03 34.42 -15.33
CA ALA A 826 10.37 35.13 -14.09
C ALA A 826 11.89 35.19 -13.85
N VAL A 827 12.61 34.10 -14.09
CA VAL A 827 14.08 34.05 -14.01
C VAL A 827 14.71 34.96 -15.06
N SER A 828 14.15 35.01 -16.27
CA SER A 828 14.64 35.91 -17.32
C SER A 828 14.40 37.38 -16.96
N ALA A 829 13.24 37.72 -16.40
CA ALA A 829 12.92 39.06 -15.92
C ALA A 829 13.80 39.48 -14.73
N ALA A 830 14.05 38.58 -13.78
CA ALA A 830 14.95 38.82 -12.66
C ALA A 830 16.40 39.06 -13.14
N LYS A 831 16.89 38.28 -14.12
CA LYS A 831 18.20 38.50 -14.76
C LYS A 831 18.28 39.83 -15.52
N ALA A 832 17.16 40.29 -16.08
CA ALA A 832 17.05 41.58 -16.75
C ALA A 832 16.84 42.77 -15.79
N GLY A 833 16.77 42.54 -14.47
CA GLY A 833 16.56 43.58 -13.46
C GLY A 833 15.15 44.16 -13.42
N THR A 834 14.18 43.53 -14.10
CA THR A 834 12.79 44.00 -14.21
C THR A 834 11.78 43.13 -13.46
N GLY A 835 12.22 42.01 -12.88
CA GLY A 835 11.35 41.04 -12.17
C GLY A 835 11.49 41.07 -10.65
N ASP A 836 10.43 40.68 -9.95
CA ASP A 836 10.39 40.51 -8.49
C ASP A 836 11.00 39.15 -8.08
N PRO A 837 11.98 39.10 -7.17
CA PRO A 837 12.47 37.85 -6.59
C PRO A 837 11.38 36.97 -5.94
N ALA A 838 10.30 37.57 -5.44
CA ALA A 838 9.16 36.85 -4.87
C ALA A 838 8.44 35.97 -5.91
N ASP A 839 8.32 36.46 -7.15
CA ASP A 839 7.68 35.72 -8.26
C ASP A 839 8.50 34.48 -8.64
N VAL A 840 9.83 34.59 -8.62
CA VAL A 840 10.72 33.45 -8.87
C VAL A 840 10.55 32.39 -7.78
N LYS A 841 10.50 32.80 -6.50
CA LYS A 841 10.27 31.88 -5.37
C LYS A 841 8.91 31.19 -5.51
N GLN A 842 7.84 31.95 -5.76
CA GLN A 842 6.50 31.40 -5.90
C GLN A 842 6.37 30.44 -7.09
N ALA A 843 6.89 30.81 -8.27
CA ALA A 843 6.84 29.97 -9.46
C ALA A 843 7.64 28.68 -9.28
N SER A 844 8.79 28.75 -8.60
CA SER A 844 9.62 27.59 -8.27
C SER A 844 8.87 26.63 -7.33
N SER A 845 8.31 27.14 -6.23
CA SER A 845 7.53 26.33 -5.29
C SER A 845 6.32 25.64 -5.96
N LEU A 846 5.60 26.36 -6.82
CA LEU A 846 4.45 25.79 -7.54
C LEU A 846 4.87 24.77 -8.61
N LEU A 847 6.00 24.97 -9.30
CA LEU A 847 6.54 23.99 -10.23
C LEU A 847 6.85 22.67 -9.52
N VAL A 848 7.53 22.73 -8.37
CA VAL A 848 7.85 21.55 -7.54
C VAL A 848 6.57 20.86 -7.07
N LEU A 849 5.57 21.62 -6.61
CA LEU A 849 4.28 21.08 -6.18
C LEU A 849 3.58 20.30 -7.31
N TYR A 850 3.42 20.90 -8.49
CA TYR A 850 2.71 20.26 -9.60
C TYR A 850 3.46 19.07 -10.20
N ASP A 851 4.79 19.16 -10.28
CA ASP A 851 5.60 18.01 -10.70
C ASP A 851 5.47 16.84 -9.71
N SER A 852 5.50 17.14 -8.41
CA SER A 852 5.32 16.11 -7.38
C SER A 852 3.93 15.50 -7.40
N LEU A 853 2.89 16.32 -7.57
CA LEU A 853 1.51 15.85 -7.72
C LEU A 853 1.34 14.94 -8.95
N GLN A 854 1.93 15.27 -10.11
CA GLN A 854 1.81 14.40 -11.29
C GLN A 854 2.57 13.08 -11.11
N LEU A 855 3.75 13.10 -10.46
CA LEU A 855 4.53 11.88 -10.18
C LEU A 855 3.81 10.98 -9.17
N ALA A 856 3.24 11.56 -8.10
CA ALA A 856 2.41 10.86 -7.13
C ALA A 856 1.25 10.11 -7.83
N HIS A 857 0.55 10.79 -8.74
CA HIS A 857 -0.51 10.17 -9.51
C HIS A 857 0.02 9.11 -10.48
N LYS A 858 1.21 9.28 -11.09
CA LYS A 858 1.83 8.26 -11.95
C LYS A 858 2.10 6.97 -11.18
N CYS A 859 2.66 7.05 -9.96
CA CYS A 859 2.98 5.89 -9.13
C CYS A 859 1.71 5.07 -8.80
N ILE A 860 0.65 5.74 -8.33
CA ILE A 860 -0.63 5.08 -8.04
C ILE A 860 -1.30 4.54 -9.31
N LEU A 861 -1.24 5.30 -10.42
CA LEU A 861 -1.87 4.92 -11.68
C LEU A 861 -1.30 3.59 -12.23
N ASN A 862 0.03 3.43 -12.18
CA ASN A 862 0.69 2.18 -12.58
C ASN A 862 0.38 1.02 -11.63
N SER A 863 -0.01 1.31 -10.39
CA SER A 863 -0.28 0.30 -9.36
C SER A 863 -1.69 -0.29 -9.44
N PHE A 864 -2.67 0.35 -10.10
CA PHE A 864 -4.04 -0.22 -10.22
C PHE A 864 -4.05 -1.59 -10.90
N TYR A 865 -3.29 -1.73 -11.99
CA TYR A 865 -3.18 -3.01 -12.68
C TYR A 865 -2.45 -4.06 -11.81
N GLY A 866 -1.31 -3.70 -11.20
CA GLY A 866 -0.58 -4.64 -10.34
C GLY A 866 -1.37 -5.03 -9.07
N TYR A 867 -2.24 -4.16 -8.58
CA TYR A 867 -3.04 -4.40 -7.38
C TYR A 867 -4.03 -5.55 -7.53
N VAL A 868 -4.66 -5.72 -8.70
CA VAL A 868 -5.69 -6.77 -8.89
C VAL A 868 -5.15 -8.20 -8.81
N MET A 869 -3.82 -8.35 -8.83
CA MET A 869 -3.11 -9.63 -8.65
C MET A 869 -2.32 -9.71 -7.34
N ARG A 870 -2.40 -8.68 -6.50
CA ARG A 870 -1.72 -8.68 -5.21
C ARG A 870 -2.38 -9.67 -4.26
N ARG A 871 -1.56 -10.50 -3.59
CA ARG A 871 -2.02 -11.39 -2.51
C ARG A 871 -2.70 -10.56 -1.41
N GLY A 872 -3.88 -10.98 -0.97
CA GLY A 872 -4.65 -10.24 0.03
C GLY A 872 -5.34 -8.97 -0.48
N ALA A 873 -5.36 -8.72 -1.80
CA ALA A 873 -6.18 -7.65 -2.36
C ALA A 873 -7.67 -7.92 -2.13
N ARG A 874 -8.44 -6.85 -1.88
CA ARG A 874 -9.91 -6.94 -1.78
C ARG A 874 -10.56 -7.13 -3.15
N TRP A 875 -10.11 -6.37 -4.14
CA TRP A 875 -10.59 -6.45 -5.52
C TRP A 875 -9.58 -7.20 -6.38
N HIS A 876 -9.55 -8.52 -6.23
CA HIS A 876 -8.62 -9.40 -6.95
C HIS A 876 -9.28 -10.03 -8.18
N SER A 877 -8.64 -9.97 -9.35
CA SER A 877 -9.05 -10.72 -10.55
C SER A 877 -7.83 -11.04 -11.41
N MET A 878 -7.61 -12.34 -11.65
CA MET A 878 -6.53 -12.82 -12.52
C MET A 878 -6.88 -12.62 -13.99
N GLU A 879 -8.14 -12.86 -14.30
CA GLU A 879 -8.75 -12.68 -15.61
C GLU A 879 -8.57 -11.23 -16.08
N MET A 880 -8.88 -10.26 -15.22
CA MET A 880 -8.68 -8.84 -15.54
C MET A 880 -7.22 -8.54 -15.87
N ALA A 881 -6.28 -8.99 -15.03
CA ALA A 881 -4.85 -8.74 -15.26
C ALA A 881 -4.36 -9.42 -16.55
N GLY A 882 -4.79 -10.66 -16.79
CA GLY A 882 -4.50 -11.40 -18.01
C GLY A 882 -5.02 -10.71 -19.26
N VAL A 883 -6.27 -10.23 -19.24
CA VAL A 883 -6.88 -9.49 -20.37
C VAL A 883 -6.10 -8.19 -20.65
N VAL A 884 -5.72 -7.44 -19.61
CA VAL A 884 -4.93 -6.21 -19.77
C VAL A 884 -3.59 -6.50 -20.44
N CYS A 885 -2.84 -7.51 -19.96
CA CYS A 885 -1.56 -7.87 -20.53
C CYS A 885 -1.67 -8.41 -21.95
N HIS A 886 -2.60 -9.33 -22.20
CA HIS A 886 -2.77 -9.92 -23.51
C HIS A 886 -3.20 -8.88 -24.56
N THR A 887 -4.13 -8.00 -24.20
CA THR A 887 -4.51 -6.86 -25.07
C THR A 887 -3.32 -5.96 -25.33
N GLY A 888 -2.50 -5.69 -24.31
CA GLY A 888 -1.32 -4.87 -24.45
C GLY A 888 -0.27 -5.49 -25.37
N ALA A 889 0.03 -6.77 -25.18
CA ALA A 889 0.91 -7.54 -26.05
C ALA A 889 0.43 -7.49 -27.50
N ASN A 890 -0.87 -7.70 -27.75
CA ASN A 890 -1.43 -7.65 -29.10
C ASN A 890 -1.31 -6.26 -29.75
N ILE A 891 -1.47 -5.17 -28.98
CA ILE A 891 -1.29 -3.80 -29.49
C ILE A 891 0.16 -3.59 -29.95
N ILE A 892 1.15 -3.94 -29.11
CA ILE A 892 2.56 -3.74 -29.47
C ILE A 892 3.02 -4.68 -30.59
N THR A 893 2.52 -5.92 -30.63
CA THR A 893 2.85 -6.87 -31.69
C THR A 893 2.30 -6.40 -33.03
N ARG A 894 1.06 -5.89 -33.09
CA ARG A 894 0.50 -5.31 -34.32
C ARG A 894 1.25 -4.05 -34.77
N ALA A 895 1.65 -3.20 -33.81
CA ALA A 895 2.47 -2.03 -34.13
C ALA A 895 3.83 -2.46 -34.70
N ARG A 896 4.49 -3.45 -34.09
CA ARG A 896 5.74 -4.04 -34.60
C ARG A 896 5.57 -4.61 -36.00
N GLU A 897 4.55 -5.44 -36.24
CA GLU A 897 4.27 -6.04 -37.55
C GLU A 897 4.11 -5.00 -38.66
N LEU A 898 3.55 -3.82 -38.35
CA LEU A 898 3.48 -2.69 -39.27
C LEU A 898 4.84 -2.01 -39.44
N ILE A 899 5.56 -1.72 -38.34
CA ILE A 899 6.85 -1.05 -38.36
C ILE A 899 7.89 -1.88 -39.13
N GLU A 900 7.96 -3.19 -38.93
CA GLU A 900 8.86 -4.11 -39.67
C GLU A 900 8.62 -4.11 -41.18
N GLN A 901 7.45 -3.68 -41.65
CA GLN A 901 7.14 -3.57 -43.08
C GLN A 901 7.65 -2.25 -43.70
N VAL A 902 7.93 -1.23 -42.89
CA VAL A 902 8.27 0.12 -43.37
C VAL A 902 9.58 0.68 -42.80
N CYS A 903 10.14 0.05 -41.77
CA CYS A 903 11.32 0.44 -41.01
C CYS A 903 12.03 -0.81 -40.45
N GLU A 904 13.24 -0.63 -39.91
CA GLU A 904 13.91 -1.64 -39.09
C GLU A 904 13.52 -1.46 -37.62
N SER A 905 13.22 -2.57 -36.92
CA SER A 905 12.83 -2.58 -35.51
C SER A 905 13.94 -3.21 -34.66
N PHE A 906 14.41 -2.51 -33.63
CA PHE A 906 15.54 -2.99 -32.81
C PHE A 906 15.09 -3.72 -31.55
N VAL A 907 14.19 -3.10 -30.79
CA VAL A 907 13.73 -3.60 -29.48
C VAL A 907 12.23 -3.37 -29.38
N LEU A 908 11.52 -4.41 -28.95
CA LEU A 908 10.12 -4.31 -28.54
C LEU A 908 10.04 -4.67 -27.06
N SER A 909 9.49 -3.78 -26.23
CA SER A 909 9.35 -4.05 -24.81
C SER A 909 8.04 -3.51 -24.25
N LEU A 910 7.27 -4.40 -23.62
CA LEU A 910 6.17 -4.05 -22.72
C LEU A 910 6.58 -4.40 -21.29
N TYR A 911 6.74 -3.38 -20.45
CA TYR A 911 7.10 -3.51 -19.03
C TYR A 911 5.88 -3.42 -18.12
#